data_AF-V4HA75-F1
#
_entry.id   AF-V4HA75-F1
#
_cell.length_a   1.000
_cell.length_b   1.000
_cell.length_c   1.000
_cell.angle_alpha   90.00
_cell.angle_beta   90.00
_cell.angle_gamma   90.00
#
_symmetry.space_group_name_H-M   'P 1'
#
loop_
_entity.id
_entity.type
_entity.pdbx_description
1 polymer ?
#
loop_
_entity_poly.entity_id
_entity_poly.type
_entity_poly.pdbx_seq_one_letter_code
_entity_poly.pdbx_strand_id
1 'polypeptide(L)'
;MVDLNRRNLMASSVAAALGASVAGVASAEEVPESDTAGAPSVKGSLKRFSTTAFGAEVTGPFVFEDGSLLYSLQHPSAENGEPFGRAAVGYFSGFQFQFDGSNEDFTEVDIPETREEQGDVRAVDSEYEVLFYGRQPIRDGSALLGVTRTPDGRNIINRDDSGAVGADSAGADTYFAGTQYGLAASNPDCNQFVPTNDDGTEGYLFTNWENSPGNVSRVPISRDDDGEWSADLENASNLVNTDAFRDIGGTRINCYGDLSPWDTMISAEENYAHPRVNLTHTVGEIVEAESGVGLVGGCQFWNRPNPTEIGPAIETYAESGDVAEAFGPQGYWALDGVEFLAYYLGADPADQDGEENLATTPIDDVYPNPYRYGYFVDIRDPAADPPTPMKYWVMGRASWEAPDIQGDRKTVYGCSDGDSKGVYKFVADAPIDSYDDTDDIAGTLYAPKITNDAANAAESGSRNSPAQTPLEIEWMELGHATNGEVESWIAEYDDITQADYLDAHADTDWEADPEAALKEADLEVIENGNRNYISNEDILAWAEQYEQHGPGGVDEDLRRVPFLETRAAAKEIGASIEFNKAEGVDSVDDSEPGDFVYFGISEFNDDLANDTGDVQMDRVDGGVVYRAELEPDYDVSRLDPVIVGPDFTDSPGAADGALRNIDNVYAMRDGRVLCCEDGFGGPARSYPNDCLYVYQPNVTVDVASMAVAQGKTASVPVEATSLPSGVSGATLTVGVSDPDVATIEGVEFADELGLTERSVSSDGSTATLRFADTEKGVQPGGRNVELASLTVRADATGTTDLTVDVERMDDESGESLDAEGLSGVFVAGPSNVGGDDGTAPEDLDNDGLYEDLNGNGRLDYQDVEILFENFDSESVRMNESAYDFNENGQLDYDDVVSLYEEVN
;
A
#
# COMPACT_ATOMS: atom_id res chain seq x y z
N MET A 1 -4.50 20.17 51.58
CA MET A 1 -3.50 21.20 51.25
C MET A 1 -2.15 20.73 51.74
N VAL A 2 -1.50 19.88 50.95
CA VAL A 2 -0.09 19.96 50.50
C VAL A 2 -0.07 19.05 49.27
N ASP A 3 0.21 19.69 48.13
CA ASP A 3 0.57 19.15 46.82
C ASP A 3 1.80 18.24 46.90
N LEU A 4 1.96 17.30 45.95
CA LEU A 4 3.26 16.76 45.47
C LEU A 4 3.03 15.70 44.35
N ASN A 5 3.11 16.17 43.09
CA ASN A 5 3.78 15.62 41.88
C ASN A 5 3.76 14.08 41.68
N ARG A 6 3.09 13.47 40.69
CA ARG A 6 3.07 13.63 39.21
C ARG A 6 4.37 13.29 38.45
N ARG A 7 5.32 12.58 39.08
CA ARG A 7 6.41 11.85 38.41
C ARG A 7 6.50 10.46 39.06
N ASN A 8 6.33 9.41 38.27
CA ASN A 8 6.40 7.96 38.56
C ASN A 8 5.10 7.21 38.25
N LEU A 9 4.74 7.15 36.98
CA LEU A 9 3.88 6.09 36.44
C LEU A 9 4.59 5.54 35.20
N MET A 10 5.36 4.48 35.43
CA MET A 10 5.85 3.54 34.44
C MET A 10 4.70 2.59 34.10
N ALA A 11 4.14 2.74 32.90
CA ALA A 11 3.30 1.78 32.15
C ALA A 11 2.83 2.51 30.88
N SER A 12 3.75 2.72 29.94
CA SER A 12 3.50 3.43 28.66
C SER A 12 4.71 3.24 27.74
N SER A 13 4.91 2.04 27.20
CA SER A 13 6.07 1.76 26.35
C SER A 13 5.73 1.07 25.02
N VAL A 14 4.46 0.91 24.65
CA VAL A 14 4.06 0.44 23.30
C VAL A 14 3.02 1.38 22.70
N ALA A 15 1.93 1.68 23.43
CA ALA A 15 0.97 2.71 23.01
C ALA A 15 1.54 4.14 22.90
N ALA A 16 2.73 4.39 23.47
CA ALA A 16 3.45 5.65 23.30
C ALA A 16 4.34 5.67 22.06
N ALA A 17 4.61 4.53 21.42
CA ALA A 17 5.37 4.45 20.16
C ALA A 17 4.42 4.66 18.96
N LEU A 18 3.27 3.98 18.95
CA LEU A 18 2.20 4.23 17.96
C LEU A 18 1.60 5.64 18.10
N GLY A 19 1.40 6.13 19.34
CA GLY A 19 0.98 7.51 19.59
C GLY A 19 2.10 8.57 19.55
N ALA A 20 3.36 8.19 19.31
CA ALA A 20 4.48 9.14 19.19
C ALA A 20 4.61 9.76 17.80
N SER A 21 3.93 9.23 16.78
CA SER A 21 3.75 9.95 15.50
C SER A 21 3.14 11.34 15.75
N VAL A 22 2.22 11.46 16.73
CA VAL A 22 1.48 12.71 17.01
C VAL A 22 2.03 13.51 18.21
N ALA A 23 2.71 12.89 19.18
CA ALA A 23 2.98 13.57 20.46
C ALA A 23 4.27 14.43 20.53
N GLY A 24 5.11 14.45 19.48
CA GLY A 24 6.48 14.98 19.57
C GLY A 24 6.87 16.12 18.62
N VAL A 25 6.17 16.33 17.51
CA VAL A 25 6.58 17.31 16.49
C VAL A 25 5.52 18.39 16.39
N ALA A 26 5.82 19.58 16.90
CA ALA A 26 5.07 20.76 16.53
C ALA A 26 5.42 21.11 15.07
N SER A 27 4.75 20.49 14.10
CA SER A 27 4.76 20.96 12.70
C SER A 27 3.76 22.12 12.55
N ALA A 28 3.87 22.84 11.43
CA ALA A 28 3.27 24.14 11.17
C ALA A 28 1.73 24.20 11.31
N GLU A 29 1.20 25.37 11.68
CA GLU A 29 -0.23 25.71 11.91
C GLU A 29 -1.25 24.57 11.68
N GLU A 30 -1.54 23.77 12.71
CA GLU A 30 -2.64 22.79 12.66
C GLU A 30 -3.93 23.47 12.17
N VAL A 31 -4.53 22.89 11.12
CA VAL A 31 -5.84 23.34 10.67
C VAL A 31 -6.86 23.10 11.79
N PRO A 32 -7.62 24.13 12.20
CA PRO A 32 -8.56 23.98 13.29
C PRO A 32 -9.59 22.89 13.01
N GLU A 33 -9.92 22.11 14.05
CA GLU A 33 -11.02 21.16 14.02
C GLU A 33 -12.30 21.81 13.47
N SER A 34 -12.95 21.14 12.53
CA SER A 34 -14.23 21.53 11.94
C SER A 34 -15.14 20.31 11.78
N ASP A 35 -16.45 20.58 11.75
CA ASP A 35 -17.49 19.63 11.33
C ASP A 35 -17.39 19.50 9.80
N THR A 36 -16.67 18.47 9.34
CA THR A 36 -16.30 18.26 7.94
C THR A 36 -17.50 17.71 7.17
N ALA A 37 -17.88 18.41 6.11
CA ALA A 37 -19.11 18.10 5.39
C ALA A 37 -19.06 16.68 4.77
N GLY A 38 -19.92 15.78 5.25
CA GLY A 38 -19.98 14.40 4.75
C GLY A 38 -19.13 13.40 5.54
N ALA A 39 -18.49 13.82 6.64
CA ALA A 39 -17.87 12.91 7.61
C ALA A 39 -18.87 12.59 8.76
N PRO A 40 -18.91 11.35 9.27
CA PRO A 40 -18.51 10.12 8.57
C PRO A 40 -19.50 9.77 7.45
N SER A 41 -19.05 9.05 6.41
CA SER A 41 -19.93 8.51 5.36
C SER A 41 -19.40 7.24 4.73
N VAL A 42 -20.30 6.49 4.08
CA VAL A 42 -20.01 5.26 3.33
C VAL A 42 -20.82 5.28 2.04
N LYS A 43 -20.19 5.05 0.89
CA LYS A 43 -20.84 4.79 -0.40
C LYS A 43 -21.01 3.28 -0.58
N GLY A 44 -22.11 2.73 -0.09
CA GLY A 44 -22.33 1.29 0.04
C GLY A 44 -22.83 0.95 1.44
N SER A 45 -22.48 -0.24 1.94
CA SER A 45 -22.79 -0.62 3.32
C SER A 45 -21.56 -1.09 4.06
N LEU A 46 -21.48 -0.77 5.35
CA LEU A 46 -20.41 -1.19 6.24
C LEU A 46 -21.05 -1.89 7.43
N LYS A 47 -20.65 -3.14 7.73
CA LYS A 47 -21.12 -3.87 8.92
C LYS A 47 -19.95 -4.31 9.79
N ARG A 48 -20.06 -4.13 11.11
CA ARG A 48 -19.06 -4.63 12.05
C ARG A 48 -19.15 -6.14 12.19
N PHE A 49 -18.10 -6.84 11.77
CA PHE A 49 -18.00 -8.29 11.93
C PHE A 49 -17.50 -8.67 13.32
N SER A 50 -16.40 -8.05 13.78
CA SER A 50 -15.76 -8.37 15.06
C SER A 50 -15.28 -7.13 15.81
N THR A 51 -15.17 -7.24 17.14
CA THR A 51 -14.35 -6.35 17.97
C THR A 51 -13.18 -7.12 18.56
N THR A 52 -11.99 -6.53 18.59
CA THR A 52 -10.80 -7.08 19.23
C THR A 52 -10.92 -7.09 20.75
N ALA A 53 -9.99 -7.77 21.42
CA ALA A 53 -9.78 -7.59 22.85
C ALA A 53 -9.06 -6.26 23.13
N PHE A 54 -9.24 -5.69 24.33
CA PHE A 54 -8.77 -4.35 24.64
C PHE A 54 -7.26 -4.19 24.44
N GLY A 55 -6.89 -3.12 23.75
CA GLY A 55 -5.51 -2.79 23.42
C GLY A 55 -4.92 -3.60 22.26
N ALA A 56 -5.70 -4.48 21.64
CA ALA A 56 -5.29 -5.12 20.39
C ALA A 56 -5.93 -4.48 19.17
N GLU A 57 -5.18 -4.54 18.09
CA GLU A 57 -5.56 -4.14 16.74
C GLU A 57 -6.03 -5.36 15.95
N VAL A 58 -6.73 -5.12 14.84
CA VAL A 58 -7.03 -6.16 13.85
C VAL A 58 -5.96 -6.08 12.77
N THR A 59 -5.14 -7.12 12.63
CA THR A 59 -4.12 -7.12 11.57
C THR A 59 -4.08 -8.45 10.84
N GLY A 60 -3.49 -8.45 9.63
CA GLY A 60 -3.32 -9.64 8.80
C GLY A 60 -4.59 -10.49 8.64
N PRO A 61 -5.75 -9.92 8.24
CA PRO A 61 -6.90 -10.75 7.89
C PRO A 61 -6.55 -11.68 6.73
N PHE A 62 -7.09 -12.89 6.73
CA PHE A 62 -6.98 -13.79 5.59
C PHE A 62 -8.27 -14.60 5.44
N VAL A 63 -8.77 -14.69 4.20
CA VAL A 63 -9.97 -15.44 3.86
C VAL A 63 -9.58 -16.66 3.03
N PHE A 64 -9.81 -17.85 3.58
CA PHE A 64 -9.54 -19.11 2.88
C PHE A 64 -10.50 -19.31 1.69
N GLU A 65 -10.12 -20.18 0.76
CA GLU A 65 -10.97 -20.55 -0.39
C GLU A 65 -12.36 -21.06 -0.02
N ASP A 66 -12.57 -21.57 1.20
CA ASP A 66 -13.86 -22.04 1.69
C ASP A 66 -14.69 -20.95 2.40
N GLY A 67 -14.13 -19.75 2.56
CA GLY A 67 -14.74 -18.61 3.23
C GLY A 67 -14.44 -18.50 4.71
N SER A 68 -13.69 -19.42 5.30
CA SER A 68 -13.23 -19.25 6.68
C SER A 68 -12.32 -18.01 6.77
N LEU A 69 -12.39 -17.32 7.91
CA LEU A 69 -11.65 -16.09 8.17
C LEU A 69 -10.72 -16.28 9.37
N LEU A 70 -9.50 -15.76 9.24
CA LEU A 70 -8.57 -15.56 10.36
C LEU A 70 -8.11 -14.10 10.43
N TYR A 71 -7.59 -13.71 11.59
CA TYR A 71 -6.77 -12.51 11.74
C TYR A 71 -5.76 -12.65 12.89
N SER A 72 -4.83 -11.71 12.99
CA SER A 72 -3.90 -11.52 14.10
C SER A 72 -4.47 -10.61 15.19
N LEU A 73 -4.37 -11.03 16.46
CA LEU A 73 -4.62 -10.19 17.62
C LEU A 73 -3.29 -9.54 18.02
N GLN A 74 -3.02 -8.36 17.47
CA GLN A 74 -1.78 -7.58 17.69
C GLN A 74 -1.73 -7.06 19.13
N HIS A 75 -0.61 -7.30 19.85
CA HIS A 75 -0.27 -6.78 21.20
C HIS A 75 -1.42 -6.50 22.21
N PRO A 76 -2.36 -7.43 22.44
CA PRO A 76 -3.45 -7.22 23.40
C PRO A 76 -2.95 -6.87 24.80
N SER A 77 -3.75 -6.09 25.52
CA SER A 77 -3.48 -5.82 26.92
C SER A 77 -3.42 -7.11 27.74
N ALA A 78 -2.33 -7.30 28.48
CA ALA A 78 -2.20 -8.41 29.43
C ALA A 78 -3.27 -8.39 30.55
N GLU A 79 -4.08 -7.33 30.66
CA GLU A 79 -5.19 -7.23 31.61
C GLU A 79 -6.46 -7.99 31.18
N ASN A 80 -6.59 -8.38 29.90
CA ASN A 80 -7.80 -8.98 29.33
C ASN A 80 -8.16 -10.36 29.92
N GLY A 81 -7.18 -11.09 30.47
CA GLY A 81 -7.37 -12.47 30.90
C GLY A 81 -7.24 -13.47 29.75
N GLU A 82 -7.12 -14.75 30.07
CA GLU A 82 -6.95 -15.80 29.05
C GLU A 82 -8.27 -16.08 28.30
N PRO A 83 -8.23 -16.31 26.97
CA PRO A 83 -7.03 -16.42 26.13
C PRO A 83 -6.50 -15.08 25.57
N PHE A 84 -7.21 -13.98 25.77
CA PHE A 84 -7.00 -12.71 25.02
C PHE A 84 -6.04 -11.72 25.66
N GLY A 85 -5.25 -12.13 26.65
CA GLY A 85 -4.19 -11.31 27.27
C GLY A 85 -2.83 -11.43 26.58
N ARG A 86 -2.76 -12.12 25.43
CA ARG A 86 -1.51 -12.49 24.76
C ARG A 86 -1.68 -12.41 23.25
N ALA A 87 -0.65 -11.91 22.57
CA ALA A 87 -0.60 -11.86 21.11
C ALA A 87 -0.80 -13.25 20.50
N ALA A 88 -1.67 -13.34 19.50
CA ALA A 88 -2.14 -14.60 18.95
C ALA A 88 -2.60 -14.45 17.49
N VAL A 89 -2.60 -15.56 16.76
CA VAL A 89 -3.33 -15.68 15.49
C VAL A 89 -4.49 -16.65 15.71
N GLY A 90 -5.68 -16.30 15.25
CA GLY A 90 -6.88 -17.11 15.44
C GLY A 90 -7.87 -16.96 14.30
N TYR A 91 -8.82 -17.90 14.25
CA TYR A 91 -9.82 -17.99 13.19
C TYR A 91 -11.24 -18.05 13.75
N PHE A 92 -12.22 -17.71 12.94
CA PHE A 92 -13.64 -17.71 13.33
C PHE A 92 -14.27 -19.07 13.06
N SER A 93 -14.24 -19.96 14.05
CA SER A 93 -14.89 -21.26 14.01
C SER A 93 -16.40 -21.11 13.83
N GLY A 94 -16.97 -21.97 12.97
CA GLY A 94 -18.39 -21.99 12.63
C GLY A 94 -18.85 -20.96 11.60
N PHE A 95 -17.94 -20.14 11.03
CA PHE A 95 -18.26 -19.12 10.03
C PHE A 95 -17.50 -19.29 8.72
N GLN A 96 -18.21 -19.04 7.62
CA GLN A 96 -17.70 -19.00 6.26
C GLN A 96 -18.45 -17.94 5.44
N PHE A 97 -17.71 -17.04 4.79
CA PHE A 97 -18.26 -16.15 3.77
C PHE A 97 -18.89 -16.96 2.63
N GLN A 98 -20.06 -16.52 2.16
CA GLN A 98 -20.77 -17.21 1.06
C GLN A 98 -20.30 -16.77 -0.33
N PHE A 99 -19.49 -15.70 -0.39
CA PHE A 99 -18.98 -15.09 -1.63
C PHE A 99 -20.05 -14.64 -2.62
N ASP A 100 -21.21 -14.23 -2.12
CA ASP A 100 -22.31 -13.69 -2.94
C ASP A 100 -22.27 -12.16 -3.04
N GLY A 101 -21.28 -11.49 -2.42
CA GLY A 101 -21.16 -10.04 -2.39
C GLY A 101 -22.07 -9.37 -1.36
N SER A 102 -22.73 -10.13 -0.47
CA SER A 102 -23.69 -9.60 0.49
C SER A 102 -23.19 -9.72 1.93
N ASN A 103 -23.37 -8.66 2.72
CA ASN A 103 -23.15 -8.68 4.17
C ASN A 103 -24.26 -9.40 4.97
N GLU A 104 -25.08 -10.23 4.34
CA GLU A 104 -26.17 -10.98 5.01
C GLU A 104 -25.73 -12.36 5.52
N ASP A 105 -24.46 -12.72 5.33
CA ASP A 105 -23.85 -13.95 5.86
C ASP A 105 -23.52 -13.90 7.36
N PHE A 106 -23.54 -12.72 7.98
CA PHE A 106 -23.37 -12.56 9.44
C PHE A 106 -24.25 -11.47 10.04
N THR A 107 -24.49 -11.59 11.35
CA THR A 107 -25.11 -10.54 12.16
C THR A 107 -24.04 -9.58 12.68
N GLU A 108 -24.26 -8.28 12.49
CA GLU A 108 -23.39 -7.24 13.03
C GLU A 108 -23.25 -7.35 14.56
N VAL A 109 -22.02 -7.28 15.07
CA VAL A 109 -21.74 -7.32 16.51
C VAL A 109 -21.97 -5.96 17.17
N ASP A 110 -22.74 -5.97 18.26
CA ASP A 110 -22.97 -4.79 19.10
C ASP A 110 -21.65 -4.30 19.73
N ILE A 111 -21.55 -2.99 19.97
CA ILE A 111 -20.42 -2.38 20.67
C ILE A 111 -20.24 -2.96 22.08
N PRO A 112 -19.00 -3.06 22.60
CA PRO A 112 -18.75 -3.55 23.95
C PRO A 112 -19.08 -2.48 25.00
N GLU A 113 -20.02 -2.77 25.92
CA GLU A 113 -20.49 -1.81 26.93
C GLU A 113 -19.78 -2.00 28.29
N THR A 114 -19.15 -3.15 28.50
CA THR A 114 -18.53 -3.53 29.77
C THR A 114 -17.06 -3.90 29.61
N ARG A 115 -16.27 -3.76 30.68
CA ARG A 115 -14.85 -4.19 30.66
C ARG A 115 -14.66 -5.69 30.38
N GLU A 116 -15.66 -6.51 30.69
CA GLU A 116 -15.62 -7.93 30.38
C GLU A 116 -15.76 -8.13 28.87
N GLU A 117 -16.74 -7.49 28.24
CA GLU A 117 -16.89 -7.51 26.78
C GLU A 117 -15.69 -6.86 26.05
N GLN A 118 -15.11 -5.79 26.62
CA GLN A 118 -13.92 -5.15 26.07
C GLN A 118 -12.68 -6.04 26.17
N GLY A 119 -12.65 -7.02 27.08
CA GLY A 119 -11.50 -7.92 27.24
C GLY A 119 -11.50 -9.12 26.30
N ASP A 120 -12.57 -9.31 25.52
CA ASP A 120 -12.76 -10.48 24.66
C ASP A 120 -12.77 -10.11 23.18
N VAL A 121 -12.31 -11.03 22.32
CA VAL A 121 -12.65 -10.98 20.89
C VAL A 121 -14.11 -11.40 20.72
N ARG A 122 -14.92 -10.58 20.03
CA ARG A 122 -16.37 -10.80 19.89
C ARG A 122 -16.78 -10.87 18.44
N ALA A 123 -17.67 -11.82 18.14
CA ALA A 123 -18.48 -11.95 16.93
C ALA A 123 -19.81 -12.62 17.31
N VAL A 124 -20.89 -12.45 16.53
CA VAL A 124 -22.22 -12.95 16.92
C VAL A 124 -22.44 -14.41 16.54
N ASP A 125 -22.07 -14.78 15.32
CA ASP A 125 -22.41 -16.06 14.70
C ASP A 125 -21.20 -17.02 14.63
N SER A 126 -20.12 -16.71 15.33
CA SER A 126 -18.85 -17.47 15.34
C SER A 126 -18.10 -17.36 16.65
N GLU A 127 -17.13 -18.26 16.86
CA GLU A 127 -16.22 -18.24 18.00
C GLU A 127 -14.78 -18.03 17.50
N TYR A 128 -14.04 -17.08 18.08
CA TYR A 128 -12.64 -16.85 17.73
C TYR A 128 -11.76 -17.87 18.46
N GLU A 129 -11.19 -18.81 17.69
CA GLU A 129 -10.35 -19.90 18.18
C GLU A 129 -8.87 -19.61 17.88
N VAL A 130 -8.03 -19.63 18.91
CA VAL A 130 -6.59 -19.35 18.76
C VAL A 130 -5.87 -20.54 18.14
N LEU A 131 -5.18 -20.31 17.02
CA LEU A 131 -4.29 -21.29 16.38
C LEU A 131 -2.96 -21.39 17.13
N PHE A 132 -2.34 -20.26 17.44
CA PHE A 132 -1.08 -20.19 18.19
C PHE A 132 -0.84 -18.82 18.81
N TYR A 133 0.08 -18.78 19.78
CA TYR A 133 0.49 -17.56 20.47
C TYR A 133 1.92 -17.14 20.11
N GLY A 134 2.17 -15.83 20.20
CA GLY A 134 3.52 -15.28 20.25
C GLY A 134 4.34 -15.92 21.39
N ARG A 135 5.61 -16.20 21.10
CA ARG A 135 6.58 -16.85 22.02
C ARG A 135 6.20 -18.26 22.46
N GLN A 136 5.21 -18.90 21.81
CA GLN A 136 4.89 -20.30 22.08
C GLN A 136 6.09 -21.19 21.71
N PRO A 137 6.45 -22.20 22.54
CA PRO A 137 7.53 -23.12 22.20
C PRO A 137 7.24 -23.89 20.91
N ILE A 138 8.22 -23.91 19.99
CA ILE A 138 8.19 -24.67 18.73
C ILE A 138 9.39 -25.62 18.65
N ARG A 139 9.36 -26.59 17.73
CA ARG A 139 10.45 -27.57 17.51
C ARG A 139 10.93 -28.21 18.80
N ASP A 140 10.02 -28.88 19.52
CA ASP A 140 10.25 -29.48 20.85
C ASP A 140 10.77 -28.50 21.93
N GLY A 141 10.48 -27.20 21.77
CA GLY A 141 10.90 -26.13 22.68
C GLY A 141 12.34 -25.62 22.45
N SER A 142 12.94 -25.96 21.31
CA SER A 142 14.27 -25.45 20.93
C SER A 142 14.24 -24.01 20.41
N ALA A 143 13.07 -23.49 20.04
CA ALA A 143 12.84 -22.11 19.64
C ALA A 143 11.47 -21.62 20.17
N LEU A 144 11.24 -20.31 20.06
CA LEU A 144 9.98 -19.66 20.41
C LEU A 144 9.42 -19.02 19.14
N LEU A 145 8.14 -19.25 18.86
CA LEU A 145 7.47 -18.68 17.68
C LEU A 145 7.55 -17.15 17.72
N GLY A 146 7.87 -16.54 16.58
CA GLY A 146 7.99 -15.09 16.44
C GLY A 146 9.31 -14.49 16.96
N VAL A 147 10.18 -15.26 17.61
CA VAL A 147 11.44 -14.75 18.19
C VAL A 147 12.65 -15.10 17.31
N THR A 148 13.39 -14.08 16.86
CA THR A 148 14.65 -14.31 16.13
C THR A 148 15.77 -14.77 17.07
N ARG A 149 16.88 -15.23 16.48
CA ARG A 149 18.05 -15.74 17.18
C ARG A 149 19.31 -15.18 16.55
N THR A 150 20.39 -15.10 17.31
CA THR A 150 21.74 -14.84 16.79
C THR A 150 22.27 -16.04 15.99
N PRO A 151 23.36 -15.89 15.22
CA PRO A 151 23.95 -17.00 14.44
C PRO A 151 24.43 -18.16 15.32
N ASP A 152 24.79 -17.89 16.59
CA ASP A 152 25.15 -18.93 17.57
C ASP A 152 23.94 -19.55 18.29
N GLY A 153 22.72 -19.17 17.91
CA GLY A 153 21.46 -19.79 18.32
C GLY A 153 20.86 -19.26 19.63
N ARG A 154 21.30 -18.09 20.11
CA ARG A 154 20.70 -17.44 21.29
C ARG A 154 19.45 -16.68 20.87
N ASN A 155 18.39 -16.75 21.67
CA ASN A 155 17.21 -15.92 21.45
C ASN A 155 17.55 -14.44 21.68
N ILE A 156 16.96 -13.57 20.87
CA ILE A 156 16.99 -12.11 21.05
C ILE A 156 16.03 -11.63 22.17
N ILE A 157 15.81 -12.44 23.19
CA ILE A 157 15.13 -12.03 24.42
C ILE A 157 15.94 -12.58 25.59
N ASN A 158 16.08 -11.80 26.67
CA ASN A 158 16.87 -12.21 27.83
C ASN A 158 16.14 -13.31 28.61
N ARG A 159 16.86 -14.39 28.91
CA ARG A 159 16.38 -15.53 29.72
C ARG A 159 17.01 -15.46 31.10
N ASP A 160 16.26 -15.84 32.13
CA ASP A 160 16.91 -16.40 33.31
C ASP A 160 17.43 -17.83 33.00
N ASP A 161 18.46 -18.29 33.72
CA ASP A 161 19.11 -19.59 33.54
C ASP A 161 18.19 -20.83 33.75
N SER A 162 16.88 -20.64 33.98
CA SER A 162 15.94 -21.71 34.31
C SER A 162 15.18 -22.31 33.12
N GLY A 163 15.23 -21.67 31.95
CA GLY A 163 14.72 -22.23 30.70
C GLY A 163 13.19 -22.41 30.63
N ALA A 164 12.44 -21.79 31.53
CA ALA A 164 10.98 -21.76 31.47
C ALA A 164 10.50 -20.33 31.16
N VAL A 165 10.02 -20.11 29.92
CA VAL A 165 9.13 -18.99 29.64
C VAL A 165 7.75 -19.43 30.14
N GLY A 166 7.27 -18.82 31.21
CA GLY A 166 5.83 -18.74 31.39
C GLY A 166 5.31 -17.85 30.27
N ALA A 167 4.26 -18.29 29.58
CA ALA A 167 3.44 -17.51 28.65
C ALA A 167 3.21 -16.02 29.06
N ASP A 168 3.35 -15.71 30.36
CA ASP A 168 2.98 -14.46 31.02
C ASP A 168 4.15 -13.60 31.56
N SER A 169 5.42 -13.88 31.22
CA SER A 169 6.54 -13.12 31.81
C SER A 169 6.81 -11.78 31.10
N ALA A 170 6.01 -10.76 31.40
CA ALA A 170 6.23 -9.35 31.06
C ALA A 170 7.08 -8.61 32.12
N GLY A 171 8.13 -9.25 32.66
CA GLY A 171 8.96 -8.68 33.73
C GLY A 171 10.24 -8.06 33.20
N ALA A 172 10.66 -6.89 33.70
CA ALA A 172 11.85 -6.13 33.26
C ALA A 172 13.19 -6.94 33.19
N ASP A 173 13.25 -8.13 33.81
CA ASP A 173 14.42 -9.02 33.79
C ASP A 173 14.49 -9.92 32.53
N THR A 174 13.50 -9.89 31.62
CA THR A 174 13.50 -10.65 30.34
C THR A 174 14.10 -9.90 29.16
N TYR A 175 14.70 -8.72 29.36
CA TYR A 175 15.12 -7.80 28.29
C TYR A 175 16.63 -7.57 28.27
N PHE A 176 17.22 -7.48 27.06
CA PHE A 176 18.55 -6.90 26.91
C PHE A 176 18.48 -5.42 27.29
N ALA A 177 19.57 -4.90 27.84
CA ALA A 177 19.72 -3.48 28.09
C ALA A 177 19.77 -2.73 26.75
N GLY A 178 18.76 -1.94 26.42
CA GLY A 178 18.78 -1.07 25.24
C GLY A 178 17.52 -1.07 24.40
N THR A 179 17.61 -0.43 23.23
CA THR A 179 16.47 -0.07 22.38
C THR A 179 15.92 -1.27 21.60
N GLN A 180 14.61 -1.50 21.68
CA GLN A 180 13.87 -2.48 20.89
C GLN A 180 12.63 -1.78 20.34
N TYR A 181 12.38 -1.91 19.05
CA TYR A 181 11.08 -1.55 18.48
C TYR A 181 10.15 -2.76 18.61
N GLY A 182 9.11 -2.61 19.43
CA GLY A 182 8.20 -3.70 19.79
C GLY A 182 8.86 -4.78 20.65
N LEU A 183 8.06 -5.52 21.42
CA LEU A 183 8.56 -6.72 22.10
C LEU A 183 8.55 -7.88 21.09
N ALA A 184 9.66 -8.60 20.96
CA ALA A 184 9.72 -9.74 20.07
C ALA A 184 8.52 -10.70 20.26
N ALA A 185 7.83 -10.98 19.15
CA ALA A 185 6.60 -11.77 19.09
C ALA A 185 5.42 -11.23 19.92
N SER A 186 5.28 -9.91 20.10
CA SER A 186 4.03 -9.27 20.58
C SER A 186 3.14 -8.75 19.46
N ASN A 187 3.68 -8.52 18.27
CA ASN A 187 2.97 -7.85 17.18
C ASN A 187 2.86 -8.81 15.97
N PRO A 188 2.08 -9.92 16.05
CA PRO A 188 1.78 -10.72 14.87
C PRO A 188 0.98 -9.85 13.89
N ASP A 189 1.37 -9.85 12.62
CA ASP A 189 0.75 -9.01 11.61
C ASP A 189 0.23 -9.86 10.43
N CYS A 190 0.53 -9.47 9.19
CA CYS A 190 0.16 -10.12 7.94
C CYS A 190 0.15 -11.63 8.07
N ASN A 191 -0.95 -12.25 7.61
CA ASN A 191 -1.06 -13.69 7.49
C ASN A 191 -1.32 -14.05 6.03
N GLN A 192 -0.50 -14.92 5.45
CA GLN A 192 -0.76 -15.47 4.12
C GLN A 192 -0.68 -16.98 4.14
N PHE A 193 -1.68 -17.64 3.57
CA PHE A 193 -1.75 -19.11 3.52
C PHE A 193 -1.40 -19.62 2.13
N VAL A 194 -0.38 -20.47 2.05
CA VAL A 194 -0.03 -21.17 0.81
C VAL A 194 -0.47 -22.63 0.92
N PRO A 195 -1.45 -23.08 0.11
CA PRO A 195 -1.94 -24.44 0.15
C PRO A 195 -0.88 -25.45 -0.31
N THR A 196 -0.93 -26.66 0.26
CA THR A 196 -0.08 -27.80 -0.13
C THR A 196 -0.88 -28.96 -0.74
N ASN A 197 -2.21 -28.80 -0.83
CA ASN A 197 -3.11 -29.71 -1.50
C ASN A 197 -4.18 -28.94 -2.30
N ASP A 198 -4.71 -29.59 -3.35
CA ASP A 198 -5.72 -29.01 -4.26
C ASP A 198 -7.04 -28.63 -3.56
N ASP A 199 -7.33 -29.20 -2.38
CA ASP A 199 -8.56 -28.90 -1.62
C ASP A 199 -8.40 -27.70 -0.67
N GLY A 200 -7.21 -27.09 -0.60
CA GLY A 200 -6.91 -25.95 0.27
C GLY A 200 -7.05 -26.25 1.77
N THR A 201 -6.98 -27.52 2.18
CA THR A 201 -7.22 -27.95 3.57
C THR A 201 -5.96 -28.19 4.38
N GLU A 202 -4.78 -28.17 3.76
CA GLU A 202 -3.50 -28.23 4.45
C GLU A 202 -2.48 -27.34 3.73
N GLY A 203 -1.65 -26.63 4.49
CA GLY A 203 -0.69 -25.70 3.91
C GLY A 203 0.18 -25.01 4.93
N TYR A 204 0.84 -23.94 4.50
CA TYR A 204 1.70 -23.13 5.34
C TYR A 204 1.08 -21.76 5.57
N LEU A 205 0.83 -21.41 6.83
CA LEU A 205 0.52 -20.05 7.23
C LEU A 205 1.83 -19.31 7.49
N PHE A 206 2.09 -18.28 6.70
CA PHE A 206 3.15 -17.32 6.94
C PHE A 206 2.58 -16.18 7.77
N THR A 207 3.30 -15.78 8.83
CA THR A 207 2.88 -14.70 9.73
C THR A 207 4.04 -13.75 9.97
N ASN A 208 3.83 -12.47 9.69
CA ASN A 208 4.76 -11.40 10.00
C ASN A 208 4.79 -11.10 11.50
N TRP A 209 5.92 -10.62 11.99
CA TRP A 209 6.08 -10.13 13.36
C TRP A 209 6.76 -8.77 13.31
N GLU A 210 5.97 -7.76 13.64
CA GLU A 210 6.23 -6.34 13.49
C GLU A 210 7.09 -5.85 14.67
N ASN A 211 8.36 -6.26 14.65
CA ASN A 211 9.36 -5.89 15.65
C ASN A 211 10.73 -5.65 14.99
N SER A 212 11.71 -5.10 15.72
CA SER A 212 13.09 -4.96 15.24
C SER A 212 14.07 -5.71 16.15
N PRO A 213 14.82 -6.72 15.65
CA PRO A 213 14.79 -7.30 14.29
C PRO A 213 13.42 -7.87 13.92
N GLY A 214 13.02 -7.77 12.65
CA GLY A 214 11.78 -8.33 12.13
C GLY A 214 11.79 -9.85 12.08
N ASN A 215 10.61 -10.47 11.95
CA ASN A 215 10.52 -11.91 11.76
C ASN A 215 9.33 -12.29 10.86
N VAL A 216 9.49 -13.39 10.12
CA VAL A 216 8.39 -14.08 9.44
C VAL A 216 8.41 -15.54 9.90
N SER A 217 7.31 -16.01 10.46
CA SER A 217 7.15 -17.42 10.82
C SER A 217 6.38 -18.18 9.76
N ARG A 218 6.72 -19.45 9.57
CA ARG A 218 5.96 -20.42 8.77
C ARG A 218 5.42 -21.51 9.68
N VAL A 219 4.10 -21.64 9.76
CA VAL A 219 3.40 -22.60 10.60
C VAL A 219 2.56 -23.50 9.70
N PRO A 220 2.82 -24.82 9.65
CA PRO A 220 1.92 -25.73 8.95
C PRO A 220 0.55 -25.75 9.65
N ILE A 221 -0.52 -25.60 8.89
CA ILE A 221 -1.89 -25.68 9.40
C ILE A 221 -2.70 -26.67 8.56
N SER A 222 -3.70 -27.29 9.19
CA SER A 222 -4.62 -28.20 8.51
C SER A 222 -6.03 -28.10 9.06
N ARG A 223 -7.01 -28.18 8.17
CA ARG A 223 -8.45 -28.25 8.46
C ARG A 223 -8.90 -29.70 8.54
N ASP A 224 -9.69 -30.03 9.54
CA ASP A 224 -10.29 -31.37 9.67
C ASP A 224 -11.64 -31.50 8.93
N ASP A 225 -12.24 -32.69 9.01
CA ASP A 225 -13.53 -33.00 8.36
C ASP A 225 -14.71 -32.22 8.96
N ASP A 226 -14.56 -31.68 10.18
CA ASP A 226 -15.57 -30.87 10.86
C ASP A 226 -15.42 -29.37 10.51
N GLY A 227 -14.37 -28.99 9.78
CA GLY A 227 -14.08 -27.61 9.36
C GLY A 227 -13.17 -26.85 10.32
N GLU A 228 -12.62 -27.51 11.34
CA GLU A 228 -11.78 -26.86 12.35
C GLU A 228 -10.31 -26.84 11.91
N TRP A 229 -9.66 -25.69 12.08
CA TRP A 229 -8.25 -25.48 11.77
C TRP A 229 -7.36 -25.77 12.97
N SER A 230 -6.18 -26.32 12.70
CA SER A 230 -5.17 -26.64 13.72
C SER A 230 -3.75 -26.37 13.22
N ALA A 231 -2.87 -25.94 14.14
CA ALA A 231 -1.48 -25.61 13.84
C ALA A 231 -0.50 -26.70 14.31
N ASP A 232 0.49 -27.03 13.47
CA ASP A 232 1.59 -27.94 13.78
C ASP A 232 2.84 -27.18 14.24
N LEU A 233 2.88 -26.91 15.54
CA LEU A 233 4.00 -26.21 16.19
C LEU A 233 5.28 -27.04 16.31
N GLU A 234 5.21 -28.36 16.11
CA GLU A 234 6.41 -29.21 16.06
C GLU A 234 7.23 -28.88 14.80
N ASN A 235 6.54 -28.63 13.69
CA ASN A 235 7.13 -28.35 12.37
C ASN A 235 7.18 -26.85 12.00
N ALA A 236 6.72 -25.96 12.89
CA ALA A 236 6.83 -24.52 12.70
C ALA A 236 8.30 -24.00 12.68
N SER A 237 8.51 -22.86 12.04
CA SER A 237 9.82 -22.22 11.92
C SER A 237 9.76 -20.70 11.85
N ASN A 238 10.74 -20.02 12.44
CA ASN A 238 11.02 -18.60 12.18
C ASN A 238 12.03 -18.52 11.03
N LEU A 239 11.59 -18.08 9.85
CA LEU A 239 12.36 -18.17 8.60
C LEU A 239 13.57 -17.24 8.60
N VAL A 240 13.43 -16.10 9.26
CA VAL A 240 14.48 -15.08 9.37
C VAL A 240 15.73 -15.65 10.06
N ASN A 241 15.60 -16.70 10.86
CA ASN A 241 16.76 -17.34 11.50
C ASN A 241 17.63 -18.19 10.56
N THR A 242 17.27 -18.36 9.28
CA THR A 242 18.04 -19.12 8.29
C THR A 242 19.24 -18.32 7.77
N ASP A 243 20.26 -19.01 7.25
CA ASP A 243 21.43 -18.36 6.67
C ASP A 243 21.04 -17.49 5.46
N ALA A 244 20.12 -17.97 4.61
CA ALA A 244 19.67 -17.22 3.43
C ALA A 244 19.03 -15.87 3.78
N PHE A 245 18.24 -15.78 4.85
CA PHE A 245 17.72 -14.49 5.32
C PHE A 245 18.83 -13.60 5.88
N ARG A 246 19.86 -14.15 6.54
CA ARG A 246 20.99 -13.35 7.04
C ARG A 246 21.86 -12.81 5.92
N ASP A 247 22.03 -13.58 4.85
CA ASP A 247 22.83 -13.19 3.69
C ASP A 247 22.27 -11.92 3.01
N ILE A 248 20.97 -11.65 3.15
CA ILE A 248 20.31 -10.41 2.69
C ILE A 248 20.09 -9.36 3.80
N GLY A 249 20.76 -9.50 4.95
CA GLY A 249 20.67 -8.56 6.08
C GLY A 249 19.54 -8.84 7.09
N GLY A 250 18.78 -9.92 6.91
CA GLY A 250 17.58 -10.21 7.67
C GLY A 250 16.41 -9.32 7.26
N THR A 251 15.54 -9.04 8.22
CA THR A 251 14.38 -8.16 8.00
C THR A 251 14.12 -7.27 9.21
N ARG A 252 13.35 -6.20 9.02
CA ARG A 252 13.04 -5.20 10.05
C ARG A 252 11.58 -4.77 9.95
N ILE A 253 10.86 -4.83 11.08
CA ILE A 253 9.49 -4.32 11.23
C ILE A 253 8.60 -4.86 10.11
N ASN A 254 8.42 -6.19 10.10
CA ASN A 254 7.56 -6.84 9.12
C ASN A 254 6.11 -6.53 9.46
N CYS A 255 5.47 -5.63 8.72
CA CYS A 255 4.09 -5.22 8.97
C CYS A 255 3.12 -6.03 8.11
N TYR A 256 2.27 -5.40 7.31
CA TYR A 256 1.37 -6.07 6.38
C TYR A 256 2.13 -6.77 5.21
N GLY A 257 1.42 -7.08 4.14
CA GLY A 257 1.94 -7.90 3.06
C GLY A 257 0.82 -8.52 2.23
N ASP A 258 1.21 -9.25 1.21
CA ASP A 258 0.29 -9.74 0.18
C ASP A 258 0.65 -11.18 -0.24
N LEU A 259 -0.32 -11.89 -0.81
CA LEU A 259 -0.11 -13.16 -1.49
C LEU A 259 -0.03 -12.90 -2.99
N SER A 260 1.17 -13.01 -3.55
CA SER A 260 1.37 -12.79 -4.97
C SER A 260 0.52 -13.74 -5.84
N PRO A 261 0.21 -13.37 -7.10
CA PRO A 261 -0.39 -14.27 -8.10
C PRO A 261 0.42 -15.54 -8.45
N TRP A 262 1.63 -15.72 -7.92
CA TRP A 262 2.45 -16.94 -8.02
C TRP A 262 2.55 -17.70 -6.68
N ASP A 263 1.57 -17.54 -5.79
CA ASP A 263 1.42 -18.28 -4.53
C ASP A 263 2.60 -18.13 -3.56
N THR A 264 3.21 -16.94 -3.49
CA THR A 264 4.26 -16.61 -2.53
C THR A 264 3.83 -15.52 -1.56
N MET A 265 4.20 -15.71 -0.29
CA MET A 265 4.06 -14.66 0.72
C MET A 265 5.05 -13.54 0.42
N ILE A 266 4.55 -12.32 0.33
CA ILE A 266 5.35 -11.10 0.25
C ILE A 266 5.11 -10.28 1.50
N SER A 267 6.15 -10.12 2.31
CA SER A 267 6.12 -9.31 3.53
C SER A 267 6.60 -7.89 3.25
N ALA A 268 6.01 -6.89 3.89
CA ALA A 268 6.49 -5.51 3.81
C ALA A 268 7.37 -5.14 5.01
N GLU A 269 8.49 -4.47 4.77
CA GLU A 269 9.32 -3.87 5.82
C GLU A 269 8.96 -2.39 6.04
N GLU A 270 8.38 -2.10 7.19
CA GLU A 270 7.90 -0.77 7.57
C GLU A 270 9.01 0.03 8.27
N ASN A 271 10.06 0.38 7.52
CA ASN A 271 11.22 1.05 8.09
C ASN A 271 11.01 2.57 8.28
N TYR A 272 10.34 2.96 9.35
CA TYR A 272 10.03 4.38 9.65
C TYR A 272 11.23 5.33 9.72
N ALA A 273 12.44 4.84 9.97
CA ALA A 273 13.66 5.65 10.02
C ALA A 273 14.24 5.98 8.63
N HIS A 274 13.59 5.55 7.54
CA HIS A 274 14.05 5.81 6.18
C HIS A 274 14.13 7.29 5.74
N PRO A 275 13.36 8.26 6.29
CA PRO A 275 13.37 9.63 5.79
C PRO A 275 14.74 10.33 5.92
N ARG A 276 15.23 10.85 4.79
CA ARG A 276 16.43 11.69 4.66
C ARG A 276 16.22 13.13 5.13
N VAL A 277 15.02 13.62 4.86
CA VAL A 277 14.54 14.97 5.15
C VAL A 277 13.25 14.88 5.95
N ASN A 278 13.00 15.90 6.78
CA ASN A 278 11.90 15.96 7.73
C ASN A 278 10.62 16.43 7.02
N LEU A 279 9.52 15.67 7.12
CA LEU A 279 8.21 16.04 6.56
C LEU A 279 8.32 16.44 5.08
N THR A 280 7.50 17.36 4.60
CA THR A 280 7.45 17.80 3.19
C THR A 280 8.68 18.59 2.72
N HIS A 281 9.74 18.72 3.52
CA HIS A 281 10.97 19.41 3.12
C HIS A 281 11.71 18.71 1.97
N THR A 282 12.57 19.46 1.27
CA THR A 282 13.44 18.95 0.20
C THR A 282 14.91 18.98 0.60
N VAL A 283 15.76 18.26 -0.14
CA VAL A 283 17.22 18.33 0.05
C VAL A 283 17.74 19.69 -0.38
N GLY A 284 17.14 20.29 -1.42
CA GLY A 284 17.43 21.65 -1.86
C GLY A 284 17.32 22.67 -0.74
N GLU A 285 16.30 22.57 0.12
CA GLU A 285 16.09 23.48 1.24
C GLU A 285 17.22 23.44 2.28
N ILE A 286 17.82 22.26 2.53
CA ILE A 286 18.99 22.13 3.42
C ILE A 286 20.18 22.93 2.85
N VAL A 287 20.44 22.76 1.56
CA VAL A 287 21.57 23.41 0.88
C VAL A 287 21.34 24.92 0.77
N GLU A 288 20.12 25.37 0.47
CA GLU A 288 19.77 26.78 0.41
C GLU A 288 19.85 27.48 1.78
N ALA A 289 19.47 26.78 2.85
CA ALA A 289 19.55 27.30 4.22
C ALA A 289 20.98 27.30 4.78
N GLU A 290 21.92 26.60 4.15
CA GLU A 290 23.26 26.29 4.70
C GLU A 290 23.15 25.69 6.12
N SER A 291 22.13 24.86 6.35
CA SER A 291 21.82 24.28 7.66
C SER A 291 20.71 23.23 7.52
N GLY A 292 20.86 22.05 8.14
CA GLY A 292 19.80 21.05 8.24
C GLY A 292 18.96 21.09 9.52
N VAL A 293 19.12 22.09 10.39
CA VAL A 293 18.29 22.25 11.62
C VAL A 293 16.80 22.30 11.26
N GLY A 294 16.01 21.34 11.76
CA GLY A 294 14.59 21.20 11.45
C GLY A 294 14.27 20.51 10.13
N LEU A 295 15.29 20.26 9.29
CA LEU A 295 15.14 19.75 7.92
C LEU A 295 15.66 18.32 7.75
N VAL A 296 16.61 17.87 8.57
CA VAL A 296 17.16 16.50 8.48
C VAL A 296 16.22 15.46 9.09
N GLY A 297 16.08 14.31 8.42
CA GLY A 297 15.33 13.14 8.90
C GLY A 297 16.19 12.14 9.68
N GLY A 298 15.54 11.12 10.24
CA GLY A 298 16.16 10.12 11.11
C GLY A 298 17.23 9.26 10.44
N CYS A 299 17.14 9.03 9.11
CA CYS A 299 18.06 8.12 8.42
C CYS A 299 19.54 8.58 8.50
N GLN A 300 19.75 9.89 8.65
CA GLN A 300 21.06 10.52 8.76
C GLN A 300 21.85 10.01 9.97
N PHE A 301 21.16 9.52 10.99
CA PHE A 301 21.73 9.07 12.26
C PHE A 301 21.74 7.55 12.40
N TRP A 302 21.53 6.80 11.31
CA TRP A 302 21.45 5.34 11.35
C TRP A 302 22.69 4.69 11.98
N ASN A 303 23.89 5.06 11.54
CA ASN A 303 25.16 4.57 12.09
C ASN A 303 25.72 5.45 13.22
N ARG A 304 24.90 6.28 13.86
CA ARG A 304 25.32 6.98 15.07
C ARG A 304 25.44 5.97 16.24
N PRO A 305 26.47 6.02 17.10
CA PRO A 305 26.46 5.29 18.37
C PRO A 305 25.21 5.60 19.20
N ASN A 306 24.50 4.58 19.67
CA ASN A 306 23.18 4.69 20.28
C ASN A 306 22.23 5.59 19.46
N PRO A 307 21.82 5.15 18.27
CA PRO A 307 21.16 5.99 17.26
C PRO A 307 19.99 6.84 17.78
N THR A 308 19.07 6.27 18.56
CA THR A 308 17.85 6.93 19.03
C THR A 308 18.12 8.13 19.96
N GLU A 309 19.26 8.16 20.65
CA GLU A 309 19.63 9.27 21.55
C GLU A 309 19.87 10.59 20.81
N ILE A 310 19.82 10.61 19.47
CA ILE A 310 19.86 11.86 18.70
C ILE A 310 18.74 12.83 19.09
N GLY A 311 17.53 12.35 19.38
CA GLY A 311 16.41 13.21 19.80
C GLY A 311 16.75 14.02 21.06
N PRO A 312 17.04 13.37 22.21
CA PRO A 312 17.52 14.03 23.42
C PRO A 312 18.83 14.84 23.24
N ALA A 313 19.73 14.41 22.35
CA ALA A 313 20.98 15.12 22.07
C ALA A 313 20.72 16.49 21.41
N ILE A 314 19.82 16.56 20.42
CA ILE A 314 19.42 17.81 19.76
C ILE A 314 18.84 18.80 20.78
N GLU A 315 17.99 18.35 21.70
CA GLU A 315 17.49 19.20 22.80
C GLU A 315 18.65 19.79 23.62
N THR A 316 19.63 18.95 23.97
CA THR A 316 20.82 19.36 24.72
C THR A 316 21.66 20.39 23.94
N TYR A 317 21.85 20.18 22.64
CA TYR A 317 22.59 21.09 21.77
C TYR A 317 21.89 22.44 21.61
N ALA A 318 20.55 22.45 21.59
CA ALA A 318 19.78 23.69 21.57
C ALA A 318 19.91 24.45 22.90
N GLU A 319 19.87 23.75 24.03
CA GLU A 319 20.04 24.34 25.36
C GLU A 319 21.44 24.94 25.56
N SER A 320 22.48 24.33 24.98
CA SER A 320 23.85 24.86 24.99
C SER A 320 24.09 25.96 23.96
N GLY A 321 23.19 26.10 22.97
CA GLY A 321 23.27 27.08 21.88
C GLY A 321 24.23 26.65 20.76
N ASP A 322 24.50 25.36 20.63
CA ASP A 322 25.27 24.78 19.52
C ASP A 322 24.40 24.63 18.26
N VAL A 323 23.09 24.39 18.43
CA VAL A 323 22.07 24.53 17.37
C VAL A 323 21.09 25.65 17.71
N ALA A 324 20.44 26.23 16.70
CA ALA A 324 19.59 27.41 16.88
C ALA A 324 18.31 27.12 17.69
N GLU A 325 17.71 25.95 17.47
CA GLU A 325 16.52 25.46 18.18
C GLU A 325 16.49 23.92 18.18
N ALA A 326 15.73 23.36 19.12
CA ALA A 326 15.51 21.92 19.19
C ALA A 326 14.46 21.51 18.15
N PHE A 327 14.63 20.34 17.55
CA PHE A 327 13.68 19.71 16.64
C PHE A 327 13.79 18.18 16.75
N GLY A 328 12.76 17.47 16.29
CA GLY A 328 12.76 16.00 16.22
C GLY A 328 12.92 15.56 14.76
N PRO A 329 14.02 14.88 14.38
CA PRO A 329 14.17 14.35 13.02
C PRO A 329 13.09 13.30 12.74
N GLN A 330 12.31 13.43 11.65
CA GLN A 330 11.26 12.47 11.32
C GLN A 330 11.78 11.02 11.36
N GLY A 331 11.05 10.14 12.08
CA GLY A 331 11.38 8.72 12.16
C GLY A 331 12.56 8.36 13.08
N TYR A 332 13.16 9.31 13.81
CA TYR A 332 14.32 9.02 14.69
C TYR A 332 14.02 7.98 15.77
N TRP A 333 12.78 7.92 16.27
CA TRP A 333 12.37 6.94 17.27
C TRP A 333 12.47 5.51 16.74
N ALA A 334 12.30 5.32 15.44
CA ALA A 334 12.39 4.02 14.79
C ALA A 334 13.83 3.55 14.57
N LEU A 335 14.82 4.38 14.92
CA LEU A 335 16.21 3.93 15.06
C LEU A 335 16.37 2.97 16.25
N ASP A 336 15.36 2.86 17.12
CA ASP A 336 15.28 1.81 18.13
C ASP A 336 15.44 0.42 17.48
N GLY A 337 16.24 -0.43 18.11
CA GLY A 337 16.50 -1.80 17.62
C GLY A 337 17.55 -1.92 16.52
N VAL A 338 18.16 -0.84 15.98
CA VAL A 338 19.28 -0.96 15.00
C VAL A 338 20.46 -1.75 15.60
N GLU A 339 20.88 -1.43 16.82
CA GLU A 339 21.97 -2.17 17.49
C GLU A 339 21.55 -3.61 17.86
N PHE A 340 20.25 -3.83 18.04
CA PHE A 340 19.70 -5.16 18.27
C PHE A 340 19.66 -6.02 17.00
N LEU A 341 19.44 -5.37 15.86
CA LEU A 341 19.61 -5.93 14.52
C LEU A 341 21.08 -6.29 14.26
N ALA A 342 22.04 -5.46 14.67
CA ALA A 342 23.47 -5.80 14.65
C ALA A 342 23.77 -7.06 15.48
N TYR A 343 23.23 -7.16 16.70
CA TYR A 343 23.36 -8.34 17.55
C TYR A 343 22.76 -9.60 16.90
N TYR A 344 21.58 -9.46 16.29
CA TYR A 344 20.98 -10.53 15.49
C TYR A 344 21.90 -10.97 14.36
N LEU A 345 22.59 -10.06 13.66
CA LEU A 345 23.52 -10.39 12.58
C LEU A 345 24.84 -10.99 13.07
N GLY A 346 25.21 -10.79 14.32
CA GLY A 346 26.35 -11.45 14.97
C GLY A 346 27.33 -10.52 15.69
N ALA A 347 27.03 -9.22 15.81
CA ALA A 347 27.76 -8.32 16.68
C ALA A 347 27.68 -8.79 18.15
N ASP A 348 28.58 -8.33 19.00
CA ASP A 348 28.37 -8.43 20.45
C ASP A 348 27.26 -7.46 20.89
N PRO A 349 26.43 -7.82 21.89
CA PRO A 349 25.36 -6.94 22.33
C PRO A 349 25.93 -5.67 22.98
N ALA A 350 25.46 -4.50 22.54
CA ALA A 350 25.77 -3.23 23.19
C ALA A 350 25.07 -3.18 24.57
N ASP A 351 25.85 -3.03 25.64
CA ASP A 351 25.30 -2.87 27.00
C ASP A 351 24.96 -1.39 27.24
N GLN A 352 23.66 -1.07 27.18
CA GLN A 352 23.15 0.28 27.44
C GLN A 352 22.72 0.49 28.90
N ASP A 353 22.99 -0.45 29.82
CA ASP A 353 22.63 -0.32 31.24
C ASP A 353 23.73 0.38 32.08
N GLY A 354 23.31 1.17 33.08
CA GLY A 354 24.18 1.64 34.17
C GLY A 354 24.95 2.96 33.95
N GLU A 355 25.73 3.38 34.96
CA GLU A 355 26.53 4.63 34.95
C GLU A 355 27.82 4.54 34.11
N GLU A 356 28.20 3.34 33.63
CA GLU A 356 29.30 3.10 32.68
C GLU A 356 28.75 2.91 31.24
N ASN A 357 27.60 3.52 30.93
CA ASN A 357 26.91 3.47 29.64
C ASN A 357 27.91 3.73 28.49
N LEU A 358 28.13 2.71 27.66
CA LEU A 358 28.97 2.79 26.48
C LEU A 358 28.24 3.48 25.30
N ALA A 359 27.28 4.39 25.54
CA ALA A 359 26.56 5.21 24.54
C ALA A 359 27.43 5.93 23.50
N THR A 360 28.75 5.82 23.63
CA THR A 360 29.76 6.43 22.77
C THR A 360 30.81 5.42 22.26
N THR A 361 30.75 4.14 22.65
CA THR A 361 31.61 3.10 22.08
C THR A 361 30.94 2.53 20.84
N PRO A 362 31.49 2.75 19.64
CA PRO A 362 30.87 2.28 18.41
C PRO A 362 30.96 0.76 18.28
N ILE A 363 29.94 0.16 17.68
CA ILE A 363 30.02 -1.16 17.02
C ILE A 363 30.85 -0.96 15.75
N ASP A 364 32.05 -1.55 15.72
CA ASP A 364 33.05 -1.40 14.66
C ASP A 364 33.29 -2.70 13.85
N ASP A 365 32.40 -3.69 14.01
CA ASP A 365 32.45 -4.99 13.33
C ASP A 365 31.24 -5.25 12.41
N VAL A 366 30.20 -5.95 12.89
CA VAL A 366 29.02 -6.33 12.12
C VAL A 366 27.93 -5.31 12.37
N TYR A 367 27.68 -4.42 11.42
CA TYR A 367 26.67 -3.38 11.54
C TYR A 367 25.67 -3.43 10.37
N PRO A 368 24.36 -3.27 10.61
CA PRO A 368 23.35 -3.33 9.56
C PRO A 368 23.45 -2.10 8.63
N ASN A 369 23.59 -2.34 7.33
CA ASN A 369 23.51 -1.31 6.29
C ASN A 369 22.05 -0.81 6.14
N PRO A 370 21.77 0.51 6.26
CA PRO A 370 20.40 1.04 6.18
C PRO A 370 19.70 0.76 4.85
N TYR A 371 20.45 0.62 3.76
CA TYR A 371 19.92 0.36 2.43
C TYR A 371 19.56 -1.12 2.19
N ARG A 372 19.78 -2.00 3.19
CA ARG A 372 19.30 -3.39 3.18
C ARG A 372 17.89 -3.55 3.76
N TYR A 373 17.22 -2.47 4.18
CA TYR A 373 15.90 -2.51 4.84
C TYR A 373 14.92 -1.49 4.27
N GLY A 374 13.63 -1.82 4.34
CA GLY A 374 12.53 -1.00 3.83
C GLY A 374 12.09 -1.45 2.44
N TYR A 375 11.94 -2.76 2.22
CA TYR A 375 11.54 -3.37 0.94
C TYR A 375 10.47 -4.44 1.14
N PHE A 376 9.81 -4.80 0.05
CA PHE A 376 9.01 -6.02 -0.01
C PHE A 376 9.92 -7.25 -0.07
N VAL A 377 9.60 -8.27 0.75
CA VAL A 377 10.36 -9.50 0.95
C VAL A 377 9.54 -10.70 0.49
N ASP A 378 9.94 -11.30 -0.62
CA ASP A 378 9.28 -12.47 -1.21
C ASP A 378 9.90 -13.77 -0.68
N ILE A 379 9.04 -14.69 -0.27
CA ILE A 379 9.41 -16.02 0.23
C ILE A 379 9.14 -17.05 -0.86
N ARG A 380 10.08 -17.10 -1.82
CA ARG A 380 10.08 -18.03 -2.96
C ARG A 380 10.21 -19.48 -2.51
N ASP A 381 9.66 -20.38 -3.33
CA ASP A 381 9.55 -21.82 -3.03
C ASP A 381 8.99 -22.08 -1.62
N PRO A 382 7.76 -21.62 -1.31
CA PRO A 382 7.24 -21.55 0.06
C PRO A 382 7.21 -22.90 0.78
N ALA A 383 7.13 -24.00 0.04
CA ALA A 383 7.16 -25.37 0.55
C ALA A 383 8.57 -25.99 0.72
N ALA A 384 9.64 -25.31 0.28
CA ALA A 384 11.01 -25.80 0.45
C ALA A 384 11.48 -25.74 1.91
N ASP A 385 12.55 -26.47 2.26
CA ASP A 385 13.11 -26.48 3.62
C ASP A 385 14.62 -26.21 3.60
N PRO A 386 15.06 -24.95 3.85
CA PRO A 386 14.24 -23.75 4.01
C PRO A 386 13.73 -23.17 2.67
N PRO A 387 12.69 -22.32 2.68
CA PRO A 387 12.32 -21.48 1.53
C PRO A 387 13.40 -20.43 1.24
N THR A 388 13.34 -19.82 0.05
CA THR A 388 14.34 -18.87 -0.43
C THR A 388 13.81 -17.44 -0.32
N PRO A 389 14.41 -16.57 0.50
CA PRO A 389 14.03 -15.16 0.53
C PRO A 389 14.69 -14.37 -0.59
N MET A 390 13.99 -13.35 -1.08
CA MET A 390 14.57 -12.25 -1.85
C MET A 390 13.92 -10.92 -1.43
N LYS A 391 14.56 -9.79 -1.74
CA LYS A 391 13.90 -8.48 -1.64
C LYS A 391 13.79 -7.86 -3.03
N TYR A 392 12.70 -7.14 -3.24
CA TYR A 392 12.49 -6.32 -4.43
C TYR A 392 13.17 -4.95 -4.25
N TRP A 393 14.50 -4.94 -4.31
CA TRP A 393 15.32 -3.72 -4.24
C TRP A 393 14.89 -2.68 -5.29
N VAL A 394 14.51 -3.17 -6.47
CA VAL A 394 14.07 -2.34 -7.60
C VAL A 394 12.75 -1.62 -7.36
N MET A 395 11.93 -2.04 -6.39
CA MET A 395 10.68 -1.36 -6.03
C MET A 395 10.89 -0.15 -5.10
N GLY A 396 12.15 0.19 -4.80
CA GLY A 396 12.48 1.34 -3.98
C GLY A 396 12.32 1.10 -2.48
N ARG A 397 12.87 2.04 -1.71
CA ARG A 397 12.98 1.94 -0.26
C ARG A 397 12.04 2.92 0.43
N ALA A 398 11.14 2.39 1.26
CA ALA A 398 10.20 3.19 2.04
C ALA A 398 9.86 2.54 3.39
N SER A 399 8.89 3.12 4.10
CA SER A 399 8.21 2.50 5.24
C SER A 399 7.04 1.69 4.71
N TRP A 400 7.32 0.57 4.03
CA TRP A 400 6.26 -0.15 3.32
C TRP A 400 5.30 -0.81 4.29
N GLU A 401 4.00 -0.53 4.10
CA GLU A 401 2.93 -1.18 4.82
C GLU A 401 2.34 -2.32 3.98
N ALA A 402 1.77 -1.98 2.83
CA ALA A 402 1.10 -2.92 1.95
C ALA A 402 1.68 -2.86 0.52
N PRO A 403 2.09 -4.00 -0.07
CA PRO A 403 2.12 -4.19 -1.51
C PRO A 403 0.74 -4.66 -2.01
N ASP A 404 0.40 -4.33 -3.25
CA ASP A 404 -0.73 -4.92 -3.98
C ASP A 404 -0.29 -5.22 -5.42
N ILE A 405 -0.10 -6.51 -5.74
CA ILE A 405 0.40 -6.96 -7.04
C ILE A 405 -0.78 -7.30 -7.93
N GLN A 406 -0.87 -6.58 -9.05
CA GLN A 406 -1.99 -6.72 -9.97
C GLN A 406 -1.93 -8.00 -10.81
N GLY A 407 -3.06 -8.38 -11.41
CA GLY A 407 -3.18 -9.61 -12.21
C GLY A 407 -2.35 -9.64 -13.49
N ASP A 408 -1.80 -8.51 -13.97
CA ASP A 408 -0.78 -8.49 -15.04
C ASP A 408 0.58 -9.06 -14.59
N ARG A 409 0.75 -9.26 -13.27
CA ARG A 409 1.95 -9.78 -12.60
C ARG A 409 3.17 -8.87 -12.79
N LYS A 410 2.95 -7.59 -13.12
CA LYS A 410 3.98 -6.58 -13.38
C LYS A 410 3.79 -5.34 -12.52
N THR A 411 2.54 -4.89 -12.41
CA THR A 411 2.17 -3.65 -11.74
C THR A 411 2.00 -3.91 -10.26
N VAL A 412 2.63 -3.06 -9.45
CA VAL A 412 2.61 -3.16 -7.99
C VAL A 412 2.33 -1.78 -7.42
N TYR A 413 1.27 -1.65 -6.63
CA TYR A 413 1.04 -0.48 -5.80
C TYR A 413 1.65 -0.69 -4.42
N GLY A 414 2.21 0.37 -3.85
CA GLY A 414 2.83 0.34 -2.52
C GLY A 414 2.39 1.52 -1.67
N CYS A 415 1.85 1.23 -0.49
CA CYS A 415 1.51 2.22 0.53
C CYS A 415 2.67 2.36 1.53
N SER A 416 3.05 3.61 1.87
CA SER A 416 4.08 3.87 2.87
C SER A 416 3.53 4.57 4.10
N ASP A 417 3.62 3.90 5.26
CA ASP A 417 3.04 4.38 6.51
C ASP A 417 3.91 5.41 7.22
N GLY A 418 3.23 6.42 7.78
CA GLY A 418 3.73 7.53 8.57
C GLY A 418 3.48 8.90 7.92
N ASP A 419 3.86 9.96 8.63
CA ASP A 419 3.61 11.34 8.23
C ASP A 419 4.31 11.69 6.90
N SER A 420 3.57 12.15 5.90
CA SER A 420 4.13 12.55 4.60
C SER A 420 5.05 11.51 3.93
N LYS A 421 4.60 10.26 3.75
CA LYS A 421 5.46 9.21 3.15
C LYS A 421 5.00 8.69 1.79
N GLY A 422 3.76 8.96 1.41
CA GLY A 422 3.27 8.77 0.04
C GLY A 422 2.79 7.36 -0.30
N VAL A 423 2.24 7.24 -1.50
CA VAL A 423 1.94 5.98 -2.20
C VAL A 423 2.87 5.91 -3.41
N TYR A 424 3.22 4.72 -3.90
CA TYR A 424 4.10 4.53 -5.04
C TYR A 424 3.56 3.44 -5.97
N LYS A 425 4.05 3.42 -7.21
CA LYS A 425 3.76 2.40 -8.20
C LYS A 425 5.06 1.86 -8.78
N PHE A 426 5.16 0.57 -9.01
CA PHE A 426 6.23 -0.07 -9.76
C PHE A 426 5.64 -0.87 -10.91
N VAL A 427 6.27 -0.84 -12.08
CA VAL A 427 5.86 -1.64 -13.25
C VAL A 427 7.06 -2.40 -13.78
N ALA A 428 6.99 -3.73 -13.75
CA ALA A 428 8.04 -4.60 -14.28
C ALA A 428 8.01 -4.69 -15.82
N ASP A 429 9.18 -4.81 -16.46
CA ASP A 429 9.30 -4.95 -17.92
C ASP A 429 8.63 -6.23 -18.45
N ALA A 430 8.57 -7.26 -17.61
CA ALA A 430 7.96 -8.57 -17.88
C ALA A 430 7.31 -9.11 -16.59
N PRO A 431 6.36 -10.07 -16.67
CA PRO A 431 5.77 -10.68 -15.49
C PRO A 431 6.85 -11.12 -14.48
N ILE A 432 6.71 -10.71 -13.22
CA ILE A 432 7.75 -10.84 -12.19
C ILE A 432 8.18 -12.29 -11.96
N ASP A 433 7.26 -13.24 -12.07
CA ASP A 433 7.53 -14.67 -11.92
C ASP A 433 8.05 -15.35 -13.21
N SER A 434 8.16 -14.62 -14.32
CA SER A 434 8.71 -15.14 -15.58
C SER A 434 10.24 -15.09 -15.64
N TYR A 435 10.88 -14.33 -14.76
CA TYR A 435 12.33 -14.22 -14.70
C TYR A 435 12.96 -15.49 -14.13
N ASP A 436 13.90 -16.08 -14.87
CA ASP A 436 14.67 -17.24 -14.40
C ASP A 436 15.66 -16.86 -13.29
N ASP A 437 16.18 -15.63 -13.33
CA ASP A 437 17.10 -15.04 -12.35
C ASP A 437 16.44 -13.81 -11.72
N THR A 438 16.32 -13.79 -10.40
CA THR A 438 15.66 -12.71 -9.66
C THR A 438 16.44 -11.39 -9.71
N ASP A 439 17.73 -11.45 -10.04
CA ASP A 439 18.56 -10.25 -10.24
C ASP A 439 18.22 -9.55 -11.56
N ASP A 440 17.66 -10.27 -12.54
CA ASP A 440 17.28 -9.74 -13.86
C ASP A 440 15.90 -9.05 -13.85
N ILE A 441 15.13 -9.12 -12.74
CA ILE A 441 13.84 -8.43 -12.61
C ILE A 441 14.06 -6.94 -12.83
N ALA A 442 13.53 -6.41 -13.93
CA ALA A 442 13.69 -5.04 -14.35
C ALA A 442 12.35 -4.31 -14.35
N GLY A 443 12.36 -3.00 -14.13
CA GLY A 443 11.17 -2.18 -14.24
C GLY A 443 11.39 -0.73 -13.82
N THR A 444 10.29 0.00 -13.81
CA THR A 444 10.26 1.44 -13.54
C THR A 444 9.53 1.73 -12.23
N LEU A 445 10.13 2.59 -11.40
CA LEU A 445 9.54 3.08 -10.16
C LEU A 445 8.88 4.44 -10.40
N TYR A 446 7.69 4.66 -9.83
CA TYR A 446 6.88 5.87 -9.99
C TYR A 446 6.42 6.44 -8.65
N ALA A 447 6.24 7.76 -8.61
CA ALA A 447 5.59 8.48 -7.52
C ALA A 447 4.40 9.31 -8.05
N PRO A 448 3.33 9.49 -7.27
CA PRO A 448 2.13 10.17 -7.71
C PRO A 448 2.30 11.68 -7.71
N LYS A 449 1.56 12.35 -8.59
CA LYS A 449 1.29 13.78 -8.58
C LYS A 449 -0.20 14.00 -8.55
N ILE A 450 -0.70 14.70 -7.54
CA ILE A 450 -2.10 15.11 -7.50
C ILE A 450 -2.27 16.39 -8.32
N THR A 451 -3.18 16.37 -9.29
CA THR A 451 -3.25 17.41 -10.34
C THR A 451 -4.50 18.26 -10.31
N ASN A 452 -5.58 17.80 -9.66
CA ASN A 452 -6.85 18.51 -9.71
C ASN A 452 -6.92 19.69 -8.72
N ASP A 453 -7.26 20.88 -9.23
CA ASP A 453 -7.42 22.12 -8.45
C ASP A 453 -8.34 21.95 -7.22
N ALA A 454 -9.32 21.03 -7.29
CA ALA A 454 -10.28 20.78 -6.22
C ALA A 454 -9.62 20.21 -4.94
N ALA A 455 -8.50 19.50 -5.07
CA ALA A 455 -7.74 19.00 -3.93
C ALA A 455 -6.88 20.10 -3.27
N ASN A 456 -6.68 21.25 -3.93
CA ASN A 456 -5.81 22.31 -3.45
C ASN A 456 -6.58 23.57 -3.05
N ALA A 457 -6.53 23.96 -1.77
CA ALA A 457 -7.21 25.15 -1.26
C ALA A 457 -6.69 26.47 -1.86
N ALA A 458 -5.40 26.56 -2.21
CA ALA A 458 -4.84 27.74 -2.84
C ALA A 458 -5.39 27.94 -4.27
N GLU A 459 -5.62 26.85 -5.01
CA GLU A 459 -6.17 26.88 -6.38
C GLU A 459 -7.71 26.99 -6.38
N SER A 460 -8.42 26.16 -5.61
CA SER A 460 -9.89 26.19 -5.54
C SER A 460 -10.47 27.37 -4.73
N GLY A 461 -9.66 28.00 -3.88
CA GLY A 461 -10.02 29.15 -3.05
C GLY A 461 -10.71 28.81 -1.72
N SER A 462 -10.90 27.53 -1.41
CA SER A 462 -11.37 27.01 -0.11
C SER A 462 -10.94 25.56 0.05
N ARG A 463 -10.80 25.10 1.30
CA ARG A 463 -10.68 23.67 1.59
C ARG A 463 -11.98 22.97 1.23
N ASN A 464 -11.87 21.90 0.44
CA ASN A 464 -12.99 21.03 0.10
C ASN A 464 -12.96 19.79 1.00
N SER A 465 -14.12 19.18 1.21
CA SER A 465 -14.23 17.96 2.02
C SER A 465 -13.63 16.76 1.28
N PRO A 466 -12.82 15.92 1.95
CA PRO A 466 -12.41 14.61 1.44
C PRO A 466 -13.57 13.69 1.07
N ALA A 467 -14.75 13.87 1.68
CA ALA A 467 -15.92 13.05 1.34
C ALA A 467 -16.52 13.34 -0.04
N GLN A 468 -16.13 14.44 -0.68
CA GLN A 468 -16.74 14.94 -1.91
C GLN A 468 -15.74 15.22 -3.02
N THR A 469 -14.46 15.02 -2.74
CA THR A 469 -13.36 15.44 -3.61
C THR A 469 -12.51 14.21 -3.94
N PRO A 470 -12.61 13.70 -5.16
CA PRO A 470 -11.68 12.72 -5.70
C PRO A 470 -10.29 13.33 -5.85
N LEU A 471 -9.26 12.48 -5.88
CA LEU A 471 -7.90 12.88 -6.23
C LEU A 471 -7.60 12.40 -7.65
N GLU A 472 -7.15 13.29 -8.53
CA GLU A 472 -6.66 12.94 -9.88
C GLU A 472 -5.15 12.77 -9.81
N ILE A 473 -4.64 11.64 -10.32
CA ILE A 473 -3.25 11.20 -10.21
C ILE A 473 -2.59 11.18 -11.60
N GLU A 474 -1.41 11.77 -11.68
CA GLU A 474 -0.43 11.48 -12.73
C GLU A 474 0.79 10.77 -12.11
N TRP A 475 1.28 9.70 -12.74
CA TRP A 475 2.45 8.97 -12.23
C TRP A 475 3.75 9.51 -12.81
N MET A 476 4.61 10.03 -11.95
CA MET A 476 5.93 10.55 -12.30
C MET A 476 6.96 9.41 -12.22
N GLU A 477 7.60 9.10 -13.35
CA GLU A 477 8.72 8.16 -13.38
C GLU A 477 9.89 8.69 -12.52
N LEU A 478 10.38 7.87 -11.60
CA LEU A 478 11.58 8.15 -10.80
C LEU A 478 12.84 7.57 -11.46
N GLY A 479 12.72 6.39 -12.06
CA GLY A 479 13.80 5.75 -12.82
C GLY A 479 13.59 4.26 -13.08
N HIS A 480 14.42 3.70 -13.96
CA HIS A 480 14.44 2.30 -14.36
C HIS A 480 15.75 1.61 -13.98
N ALA A 481 15.65 0.38 -13.46
CA ALA A 481 16.79 -0.48 -13.12
C ALA A 481 16.41 -1.95 -13.07
N THR A 482 17.41 -2.82 -12.93
CA THR A 482 17.26 -4.22 -12.53
C THR A 482 17.45 -4.39 -11.02
N ASN A 483 16.84 -5.42 -10.44
CA ASN A 483 16.98 -5.77 -9.03
C ASN A 483 18.45 -6.03 -8.65
N GLY A 484 19.22 -6.66 -9.54
CA GLY A 484 20.65 -6.91 -9.37
C GLY A 484 21.52 -5.65 -9.46
N GLU A 485 21.18 -4.68 -10.30
CA GLU A 485 21.85 -3.35 -10.29
C GLU A 485 21.67 -2.68 -8.94
N VAL A 486 20.44 -2.63 -8.42
CA VAL A 486 20.16 -2.00 -7.12
C VAL A 486 20.85 -2.73 -5.97
N GLU A 487 20.82 -4.07 -5.95
CA GLU A 487 21.57 -4.87 -4.96
C GLU A 487 23.06 -4.52 -4.98
N SER A 488 23.65 -4.39 -6.17
CA SER A 488 25.07 -4.08 -6.32
C SER A 488 25.43 -2.69 -5.79
N TRP A 489 24.54 -1.72 -5.92
CA TRP A 489 24.71 -0.38 -5.32
C TRP A 489 24.59 -0.43 -3.80
N ILE A 490 23.64 -1.20 -3.27
CA ILE A 490 23.47 -1.39 -1.81
C ILE A 490 24.73 -2.00 -1.21
N ALA A 491 25.33 -3.00 -1.88
CA ALA A 491 26.51 -3.70 -1.41
C ALA A 491 27.74 -2.80 -1.22
N GLU A 492 27.79 -1.63 -1.87
CA GLU A 492 28.86 -0.63 -1.67
C GLU A 492 28.86 -0.04 -0.26
N TYR A 493 27.77 -0.16 0.49
CA TYR A 493 27.58 0.40 1.84
C TYR A 493 27.64 -0.66 2.97
N ASP A 494 27.88 -1.95 2.65
CA ASP A 494 27.81 -3.05 3.63
C ASP A 494 28.90 -3.01 4.71
N ASP A 495 30.04 -2.36 4.45
CA ASP A 495 31.17 -2.26 5.38
C ASP A 495 31.09 -1.01 6.29
N ILE A 496 30.00 -0.22 6.23
CA ILE A 496 29.85 1.00 7.05
C ILE A 496 29.37 0.66 8.46
N THR A 497 30.09 1.18 9.45
CA THR A 497 29.86 0.93 10.88
C THR A 497 29.60 2.23 11.65
N GLN A 498 29.42 2.11 12.97
CA GLN A 498 29.34 3.29 13.84
C GLN A 498 30.68 4.01 14.00
N ALA A 499 31.80 3.31 13.79
CA ALA A 499 33.12 3.94 13.78
C ALA A 499 33.26 4.91 12.59
N ASP A 500 32.71 4.55 11.43
CA ASP A 500 32.73 5.39 10.23
C ASP A 500 31.94 6.70 10.38
N TYR A 501 30.89 6.70 11.21
CA TYR A 501 30.17 7.93 11.58
C TYR A 501 31.09 8.91 12.30
N LEU A 502 31.82 8.42 13.30
CA LEU A 502 32.75 9.23 14.08
C LEU A 502 33.95 9.68 13.24
N ASP A 503 34.56 8.76 12.48
CA ASP A 503 35.74 9.04 11.65
C ASP A 503 35.45 10.00 10.49
N ALA A 504 34.23 9.95 9.93
CA ALA A 504 33.86 10.83 8.83
C ALA A 504 33.49 12.24 9.30
N HIS A 505 32.87 12.36 10.48
CA HIS A 505 32.16 13.60 10.89
C HIS A 505 32.78 14.32 12.10
N ALA A 506 33.77 13.73 12.77
CA ALA A 506 34.48 14.38 13.88
C ALA A 506 35.96 14.66 13.57
N ASP A 507 36.48 15.79 14.07
CA ASP A 507 37.92 16.07 14.09
C ASP A 507 38.60 15.41 15.30
N THR A 508 37.83 15.20 16.38
CA THR A 508 38.28 14.55 17.61
C THR A 508 38.41 13.04 17.42
N ASP A 509 39.55 12.49 17.85
CA ASP A 509 39.80 11.05 17.90
C ASP A 509 38.88 10.39 18.95
N TRP A 510 37.91 9.60 18.48
CA TRP A 510 36.90 8.99 19.32
C TRP A 510 37.48 7.96 20.30
N GLU A 511 38.62 7.32 20.00
CA GLU A 511 39.28 6.43 20.97
C GLU A 511 39.82 7.21 22.19
N ALA A 512 40.07 8.52 22.03
CA ALA A 512 40.61 9.38 23.05
C ALA A 512 39.53 10.16 23.83
N ASP A 513 38.50 10.66 23.14
CA ASP A 513 37.39 11.42 23.71
C ASP A 513 36.09 11.17 22.93
N PRO A 514 35.40 10.04 23.21
CA PRO A 514 34.27 9.58 22.39
C PRO A 514 33.02 10.47 22.56
N GLU A 515 32.84 11.12 23.72
CA GLU A 515 31.74 12.08 23.95
C GLU A 515 31.93 13.35 23.10
N ALA A 516 33.15 13.87 23.03
CA ALA A 516 33.45 15.04 22.21
C ALA A 516 33.36 14.71 20.70
N ALA A 517 33.88 13.56 20.27
CA ALA A 517 33.78 13.11 18.89
C ALA A 517 32.32 12.92 18.45
N LEU A 518 31.49 12.25 19.27
CA LEU A 518 30.07 12.05 18.95
C LEU A 518 29.33 13.38 18.80
N LYS A 519 29.57 14.35 19.68
CA LYS A 519 28.97 15.68 19.57
C LYS A 519 29.41 16.42 18.30
N GLU A 520 30.71 16.38 17.96
CA GLU A 520 31.21 16.99 16.73
C GLU A 520 30.54 16.35 15.49
N ALA A 521 30.45 15.02 15.48
CA ALA A 521 29.81 14.27 14.41
C ALA A 521 28.31 14.61 14.26
N ASP A 522 27.56 14.64 15.36
CA ASP A 522 26.14 14.99 15.34
C ASP A 522 25.91 16.40 14.78
N LEU A 523 26.72 17.38 15.19
CA LEU A 523 26.59 18.76 14.69
C LEU A 523 26.93 18.87 13.19
N GLU A 524 27.97 18.17 12.74
CA GLU A 524 28.34 18.12 11.32
C GLU A 524 27.24 17.47 10.47
N VAL A 525 26.65 16.37 10.94
CA VAL A 525 25.54 15.69 10.25
C VAL A 525 24.26 16.52 10.25
N ILE A 526 23.96 17.24 11.33
CA ILE A 526 22.83 18.19 11.36
C ILE A 526 23.04 19.33 10.35
N GLU A 527 24.27 19.82 10.18
CA GLU A 527 24.55 20.93 9.26
C GLU A 527 24.57 20.48 7.80
N ASN A 528 25.29 19.39 7.49
CA ASN A 528 25.66 19.00 6.12
C ASN A 528 25.14 17.63 5.67
N GLY A 529 24.49 16.88 6.57
CA GLY A 529 24.05 15.51 6.31
C GLY A 529 25.18 14.47 6.45
N ASN A 530 24.78 13.20 6.47
CA ASN A 530 25.67 12.07 6.64
C ASN A 530 26.35 11.69 5.31
N ARG A 531 27.67 11.88 5.27
CA ARG A 531 28.57 11.57 4.15
C ARG A 531 29.02 10.10 4.05
N ASN A 532 28.55 9.21 4.93
CA ASN A 532 28.79 7.78 4.77
C ASN A 532 27.85 7.16 3.71
N TYR A 533 26.69 7.79 3.48
CA TYR A 533 25.67 7.32 2.55
C TYR A 533 25.50 8.29 1.36
N ILE A 534 24.48 8.10 0.51
CA ILE A 534 24.19 9.02 -0.61
C ILE A 534 24.15 10.46 -0.09
N SER A 535 24.86 11.38 -0.73
CA SER A 535 24.97 12.76 -0.23
C SER A 535 23.81 13.65 -0.68
N ASN A 536 23.66 14.81 -0.03
CA ASN A 536 22.69 15.81 -0.47
C ASN A 536 23.02 16.31 -1.88
N GLU A 537 24.31 16.43 -2.20
CA GLU A 537 24.81 16.82 -3.51
C GLU A 537 24.48 15.80 -4.60
N ASP A 538 24.52 14.50 -4.30
CA ASP A 538 24.16 13.45 -5.26
C ASP A 538 22.66 13.51 -5.62
N ILE A 539 21.79 13.74 -4.62
CA ILE A 539 20.34 13.86 -4.85
C ILE A 539 20.04 15.10 -5.69
N LEU A 540 20.68 16.24 -5.41
CA LEU A 540 20.49 17.46 -6.20
C LEU A 540 21.06 17.34 -7.62
N ALA A 541 22.20 16.66 -7.78
CA ALA A 541 22.76 16.38 -9.10
C ALA A 541 21.84 15.45 -9.91
N TRP A 542 21.24 14.45 -9.28
CA TRP A 542 20.23 13.59 -9.90
C TRP A 542 19.01 14.41 -10.35
N ALA A 543 18.44 15.22 -9.46
CA ALA A 543 17.25 16.04 -9.76
C ALA A 543 17.51 17.06 -10.87
N GLU A 544 18.68 17.71 -10.88
CA GLU A 544 19.06 18.65 -11.95
C GLU A 544 19.16 17.94 -13.31
N GLN A 545 19.72 16.73 -13.36
CA GLN A 545 19.80 15.95 -14.60
C GLN A 545 18.44 15.42 -15.05
N TYR A 546 17.62 14.97 -14.10
CA TYR A 546 16.24 14.57 -14.34
C TYR A 546 15.44 15.71 -14.98
N GLU A 547 15.48 16.93 -14.43
CA GLU A 547 14.75 18.08 -14.98
C GLU A 547 15.26 18.47 -16.38
N GLN A 548 16.56 18.34 -16.64
CA GLN A 548 17.17 18.75 -17.91
C GLN A 548 16.99 17.72 -19.04
N HIS A 549 16.97 16.43 -18.71
CA HIS A 549 17.11 15.35 -19.70
C HIS A 549 16.08 14.22 -19.54
N GLY A 550 15.18 14.30 -18.55
CA GLY A 550 14.24 13.24 -18.20
C GLY A 550 14.89 12.10 -17.40
N PRO A 551 14.09 11.13 -16.91
CA PRO A 551 14.57 10.02 -16.06
C PRO A 551 15.65 9.16 -16.72
N GLY A 552 15.52 8.87 -18.03
CA GLY A 552 16.52 8.11 -18.80
C GLY A 552 17.80 8.90 -19.15
N GLY A 553 17.86 10.19 -18.82
CA GLY A 553 18.96 11.10 -19.15
C GLY A 553 19.97 11.31 -18.02
N VAL A 554 19.86 10.56 -16.93
CA VAL A 554 20.70 10.68 -15.73
C VAL A 554 21.96 9.82 -15.84
N ASP A 555 23.09 10.33 -15.33
CA ASP A 555 24.37 9.62 -15.25
C ASP A 555 24.26 8.31 -14.46
N GLU A 556 24.97 7.28 -14.91
CA GLU A 556 24.90 5.91 -14.36
C GLU A 556 25.11 5.86 -12.84
N ASP A 557 26.07 6.61 -12.29
CA ASP A 557 26.37 6.59 -10.86
C ASP A 557 25.22 7.16 -10.00
N LEU A 558 24.36 8.01 -10.58
CA LEU A 558 23.23 8.69 -9.92
C LEU A 558 21.90 7.94 -10.07
N ARG A 559 21.80 6.94 -10.97
CA ARG A 559 20.58 6.13 -11.14
C ARG A 559 20.12 5.43 -9.85
N ARG A 560 21.01 5.24 -8.88
CA ARG A 560 20.72 4.66 -7.56
C ARG A 560 19.80 5.50 -6.66
N VAL A 561 19.81 6.83 -6.85
CA VAL A 561 19.13 7.79 -5.96
C VAL A 561 17.64 7.46 -5.76
N PRO A 562 16.82 7.29 -6.81
CA PRO A 562 15.39 7.00 -6.65
C PRO A 562 15.08 5.64 -6.01
N PHE A 563 16.01 4.68 -6.03
CA PHE A 563 15.80 3.36 -5.42
C PHE A 563 16.23 3.32 -3.95
N LEU A 564 17.30 4.05 -3.58
CA LEU A 564 17.85 4.01 -2.22
C LEU A 564 17.34 5.16 -1.32
N GLU A 565 16.93 6.28 -1.92
CA GLU A 565 16.41 7.48 -1.26
C GLU A 565 15.07 7.90 -1.89
N THR A 566 14.21 6.92 -2.19
CA THR A 566 12.95 7.05 -2.97
C THR A 566 12.13 8.28 -2.64
N ARG A 567 11.79 8.48 -1.36
CA ARG A 567 11.01 9.62 -0.90
C ARG A 567 11.70 10.96 -1.15
N ALA A 568 13.01 11.05 -0.90
CA ALA A 568 13.76 12.30 -1.09
C ALA A 568 13.87 12.63 -2.58
N ALA A 569 14.08 11.63 -3.43
CA ALA A 569 14.08 11.76 -4.88
C ALA A 569 12.71 12.24 -5.40
N ALA A 570 11.63 11.57 -4.99
CA ALA A 570 10.26 11.92 -5.37
C ALA A 570 9.91 13.37 -4.98
N LYS A 571 10.25 13.80 -3.76
CA LYS A 571 9.96 15.16 -3.31
C LYS A 571 10.78 16.22 -4.03
N GLU A 572 12.05 15.94 -4.34
CA GLU A 572 12.92 16.90 -5.03
C GLU A 572 12.43 17.21 -6.45
N ILE A 573 11.76 16.26 -7.13
CA ILE A 573 11.15 16.48 -8.46
C ILE A 573 9.69 16.95 -8.38
N GLY A 574 9.13 17.12 -7.18
CA GLY A 574 7.81 17.70 -6.96
C GLY A 574 6.62 16.72 -6.97
N ALA A 575 6.85 15.43 -6.69
CA ALA A 575 5.78 14.46 -6.46
C ALA A 575 4.99 14.77 -5.17
N SER A 576 3.74 14.29 -5.13
CA SER A 576 2.83 14.45 -4.01
C SER A 576 3.02 13.31 -2.99
N ILE A 577 3.78 13.58 -1.94
CA ILE A 577 4.08 12.63 -0.84
C ILE A 577 3.30 12.93 0.43
N GLU A 578 2.36 13.87 0.39
CA GLU A 578 1.64 14.43 1.55
C GLU A 578 0.78 13.40 2.29
N PHE A 579 0.55 12.21 1.71
CA PHE A 579 -0.22 11.13 2.33
C PHE A 579 0.33 10.80 3.72
N ASN A 580 -0.53 10.99 4.72
CA ASN A 580 -0.27 10.64 6.11
C ASN A 580 -0.88 9.27 6.39
N LYS A 581 -0.05 8.34 6.88
CA LYS A 581 -0.45 6.96 7.15
C LYS A 581 -1.19 6.31 5.98
N ALA A 582 -0.51 6.24 4.82
CA ALA A 582 -0.99 5.37 3.76
C ALA A 582 -0.66 3.93 4.16
N GLU A 583 -1.66 3.20 4.66
CA GLU A 583 -1.47 1.89 5.27
C GLU A 583 -1.89 0.77 4.32
N GLY A 584 -3.18 0.55 4.12
CA GLY A 584 -3.68 -0.51 3.26
C GLY A 584 -3.68 -0.16 1.76
N VAL A 585 -3.29 -1.12 0.91
CA VAL A 585 -3.71 -1.20 -0.49
C VAL A 585 -4.04 -2.65 -0.81
N ASP A 586 -5.13 -2.89 -1.53
CA ASP A 586 -5.48 -4.23 -2.01
C ASP A 586 -6.49 -4.22 -3.17
N SER A 587 -6.43 -5.26 -3.99
CA SER A 587 -7.33 -5.53 -5.11
C SER A 587 -7.81 -6.98 -5.06
N VAL A 588 -8.81 -7.34 -5.87
CA VAL A 588 -9.23 -8.74 -5.92
C VAL A 588 -8.11 -9.61 -6.51
N ASP A 589 -7.91 -10.81 -5.97
CA ASP A 589 -6.96 -11.79 -6.53
C ASP A 589 -7.13 -11.94 -8.05
N ASP A 590 -6.01 -11.98 -8.78
CA ASP A 590 -5.97 -12.04 -10.25
C ASP A 590 -6.72 -10.88 -10.95
N SER A 591 -6.62 -9.66 -10.40
CA SER A 591 -7.30 -8.46 -10.91
C SER A 591 -7.15 -8.24 -12.42
N GLU A 592 -8.21 -7.75 -13.06
CA GLU A 592 -8.25 -7.38 -14.48
C GLU A 592 -8.61 -5.88 -14.63
N PRO A 593 -8.33 -5.25 -15.79
CA PRO A 593 -8.82 -3.91 -16.06
C PRO A 593 -10.34 -3.80 -15.85
N GLY A 594 -10.77 -2.75 -15.17
CA GLY A 594 -12.15 -2.55 -14.70
C GLY A 594 -12.42 -3.05 -13.28
N ASP A 595 -11.55 -3.88 -12.70
CA ASP A 595 -11.60 -4.19 -11.27
C ASP A 595 -11.14 -3.00 -10.43
N PHE A 596 -11.44 -3.06 -9.14
CA PHE A 596 -11.11 -1.99 -8.20
C PHE A 596 -9.92 -2.31 -7.32
N VAL A 597 -9.08 -1.30 -7.14
CA VAL A 597 -8.04 -1.22 -6.09
C VAL A 597 -8.54 -0.30 -4.99
N TYR A 598 -8.32 -0.67 -3.73
CA TYR A 598 -8.69 0.12 -2.56
C TYR A 598 -7.45 0.63 -1.84
N PHE A 599 -7.44 1.91 -1.45
CA PHE A 599 -6.35 2.54 -0.70
C PHE A 599 -6.88 3.06 0.64
N GLY A 600 -6.31 2.57 1.75
CA GLY A 600 -6.60 3.02 3.12
C GLY A 600 -5.64 4.12 3.55
N ILE A 601 -6.17 5.31 3.83
CA ILE A 601 -5.44 6.44 4.42
C ILE A 601 -5.98 6.63 5.82
N SER A 602 -5.21 6.26 6.85
CA SER A 602 -5.72 6.12 8.22
C SER A 602 -6.06 7.47 8.84
N GLU A 603 -5.36 8.53 8.43
CA GLU A 603 -5.56 9.88 8.92
C GLU A 603 -5.52 10.89 7.77
N PHE A 604 -6.62 11.64 7.58
CA PHE A 604 -6.67 12.74 6.62
C PHE A 604 -6.47 14.06 7.35
N ASN A 605 -5.25 14.31 7.83
CA ASN A 605 -4.85 15.48 8.59
C ASN A 605 -3.43 15.93 8.20
N ASP A 606 -2.77 16.73 9.04
CA ASP A 606 -1.37 17.18 8.84
C ASP A 606 -1.08 17.68 7.42
N ASP A 607 -0.13 17.08 6.70
CA ASP A 607 0.30 17.54 5.37
C ASP A 607 -0.78 17.38 4.27
N LEU A 608 -1.80 16.52 4.46
CA LEU A 608 -2.98 16.47 3.58
C LEU A 608 -3.96 17.63 3.81
N ALA A 609 -3.89 18.24 5.00
CA ALA A 609 -4.84 19.25 5.45
C ALA A 609 -4.22 20.63 5.65
N ASN A 610 -2.90 20.80 5.64
CA ASN A 610 -2.25 22.08 5.92
C ASN A 610 -2.27 23.05 4.72
N ASP A 611 -1.57 24.18 4.83
CA ASP A 611 -1.51 25.24 3.80
C ASP A 611 -0.40 25.02 2.74
N THR A 612 0.23 23.84 2.70
CA THR A 612 1.35 23.50 1.82
C THR A 612 1.08 22.25 1.00
N GLY A 613 1.94 21.93 0.04
CA GLY A 613 1.77 20.74 -0.81
C GLY A 613 0.65 20.83 -1.84
N ASP A 614 0.45 19.73 -2.56
CA ASP A 614 -0.55 19.65 -3.63
C ASP A 614 -1.96 19.37 -3.09
N VAL A 615 -2.06 18.68 -1.95
CA VAL A 615 -3.33 18.35 -1.28
C VAL A 615 -3.51 19.23 -0.05
N GLN A 616 -4.61 19.98 -0.02
CA GLN A 616 -4.93 20.96 1.02
C GLN A 616 -6.45 20.95 1.27
N MET A 617 -6.95 19.91 1.94
CA MET A 617 -8.39 19.68 2.10
C MET A 617 -8.84 19.79 3.57
N ASP A 618 -10.13 19.62 3.84
CA ASP A 618 -10.65 19.60 5.22
C ASP A 618 -10.14 18.36 5.97
N ARG A 619 -9.92 18.51 7.28
CA ARG A 619 -9.41 17.45 8.16
C ARG A 619 -10.47 16.38 8.45
N VAL A 620 -10.08 15.11 8.39
CA VAL A 620 -10.84 13.92 8.83
C VAL A 620 -9.91 12.94 9.54
N ASP A 621 -9.91 12.98 10.87
CA ASP A 621 -9.02 12.15 11.71
C ASP A 621 -9.36 10.67 11.74
N GLY A 622 -10.57 10.29 11.31
CA GLY A 622 -10.94 8.90 11.13
C GLY A 622 -10.40 8.27 9.85
N GLY A 623 -9.73 9.03 8.97
CA GLY A 623 -9.17 8.53 7.72
C GLY A 623 -10.19 8.43 6.58
N VAL A 624 -9.71 7.96 5.43
CA VAL A 624 -10.47 7.79 4.19
C VAL A 624 -10.05 6.49 3.51
N VAL A 625 -11.02 5.71 3.03
CA VAL A 625 -10.78 4.65 2.05
C VAL A 625 -11.14 5.18 0.69
N TYR A 626 -10.15 5.20 -0.19
CA TYR A 626 -10.32 5.48 -1.61
C TYR A 626 -10.49 4.19 -2.39
N ARG A 627 -11.22 4.28 -3.49
CA ARG A 627 -11.36 3.24 -4.51
C ARG A 627 -10.90 3.81 -5.85
N ALA A 628 -10.17 3.01 -6.60
CA ALA A 628 -9.72 3.31 -7.95
C ALA A 628 -10.07 2.17 -8.89
N GLU A 629 -10.43 2.48 -10.13
CA GLU A 629 -10.64 1.49 -11.18
C GLU A 629 -9.33 1.26 -11.93
N LEU A 630 -8.99 0.00 -12.18
CA LEU A 630 -7.82 -0.37 -12.98
C LEU A 630 -8.07 -0.05 -14.45
N GLU A 631 -7.21 0.76 -15.04
CA GLU A 631 -7.22 1.09 -16.45
C GLU A 631 -6.67 -0.06 -17.31
N PRO A 632 -6.80 -0.02 -18.65
CA PRO A 632 -6.35 -1.12 -19.53
C PRO A 632 -4.88 -1.54 -19.36
N ASP A 633 -4.02 -0.60 -18.95
CA ASP A 633 -2.60 -0.79 -18.66
C ASP A 633 -2.32 -1.03 -17.16
N TYR A 634 -3.37 -1.34 -16.39
CA TYR A 634 -3.34 -1.50 -14.94
C TYR A 634 -2.96 -0.22 -14.19
N ASP A 635 -3.09 0.96 -14.81
CA ASP A 635 -2.88 2.22 -14.14
C ASP A 635 -4.12 2.67 -13.33
N VAL A 636 -3.91 3.66 -12.47
CA VAL A 636 -4.93 4.36 -11.70
C VAL A 636 -4.69 5.86 -11.87
N SER A 637 -5.61 6.55 -12.56
CA SER A 637 -5.59 8.01 -12.67
C SER A 637 -6.48 8.74 -11.66
N ARG A 638 -7.27 8.00 -10.87
CA ARG A 638 -8.29 8.61 -10.01
C ARG A 638 -8.60 7.80 -8.75
N LEU A 639 -8.59 8.49 -7.61
CA LEU A 639 -9.01 7.96 -6.31
C LEU A 639 -10.37 8.57 -5.91
N ASP A 640 -11.43 7.75 -5.85
CA ASP A 640 -12.75 8.17 -5.38
C ASP A 640 -12.97 7.77 -3.91
N PRO A 641 -13.34 8.70 -3.02
CA PRO A 641 -13.59 8.38 -1.61
C PRO A 641 -14.87 7.53 -1.49
N VAL A 642 -14.75 6.36 -0.85
CA VAL A 642 -15.87 5.41 -0.65
C VAL A 642 -16.22 5.21 0.83
N ILE A 643 -15.26 5.37 1.74
CA ILE A 643 -15.49 5.41 3.18
C ILE A 643 -14.75 6.62 3.73
N VAL A 644 -15.42 7.39 4.57
CA VAL A 644 -14.86 8.56 5.25
C VAL A 644 -15.13 8.39 6.72
N GLY A 645 -14.06 8.35 7.50
CA GLY A 645 -14.14 8.23 8.95
C GLY A 645 -14.71 9.48 9.62
N PRO A 646 -14.94 9.42 10.94
CA PRO A 646 -15.43 10.56 11.72
C PRO A 646 -14.36 11.64 11.94
N ASP A 647 -14.79 12.87 12.22
CA ASP A 647 -13.93 13.96 12.71
C ASP A 647 -14.07 14.16 14.24
N PHE A 648 -13.18 14.94 14.87
CA PHE A 648 -13.20 15.14 16.33
C PHE A 648 -14.45 15.87 16.86
N THR A 649 -15.23 16.51 16.00
CA THR A 649 -16.47 17.21 16.38
C THR A 649 -17.68 16.28 16.39
N ASP A 650 -17.57 15.10 15.79
CA ASP A 650 -18.61 14.08 15.76
C ASP A 650 -19.03 13.58 17.14
N SER A 651 -20.30 13.21 17.25
CA SER A 651 -20.82 12.61 18.48
C SER A 651 -20.42 11.14 18.60
N PRO A 652 -20.35 10.57 19.81
CA PRO A 652 -20.10 9.13 19.99
C PRO A 652 -21.04 8.24 19.16
N GLY A 653 -22.32 8.62 19.02
CA GLY A 653 -23.27 7.84 18.23
C GLY A 653 -22.99 7.83 16.72
N ALA A 654 -22.24 8.80 16.20
CA ALA A 654 -21.78 8.82 14.82
C ALA A 654 -20.48 8.00 14.67
N ALA A 655 -19.51 8.22 15.57
CA ALA A 655 -18.23 7.52 15.57
C ALA A 655 -18.32 6.02 15.94
N ASP A 656 -19.32 5.62 16.73
CA ASP A 656 -19.46 4.24 17.20
C ASP A 656 -19.66 3.25 16.07
N GLY A 657 -20.32 3.64 14.97
CA GLY A 657 -20.60 2.80 13.80
C GLY A 657 -19.75 3.11 12.56
N ALA A 658 -18.81 4.04 12.68
CA ALA A 658 -17.92 4.41 11.58
C ALA A 658 -16.58 3.67 11.69
N LEU A 659 -15.98 3.42 10.52
CA LEU A 659 -14.58 3.04 10.40
C LEU A 659 -13.70 4.22 10.86
N ARG A 660 -12.61 3.94 11.58
CA ARG A 660 -11.62 4.93 11.98
C ARG A 660 -10.22 4.34 11.90
N ASN A 661 -9.23 5.16 11.53
CA ASN A 661 -7.83 4.75 11.47
C ASN A 661 -7.70 3.42 10.72
N ILE A 662 -8.15 3.46 9.47
CA ILE A 662 -8.10 2.31 8.58
C ILE A 662 -6.64 1.95 8.37
N ASP A 663 -6.30 0.74 8.78
CA ASP A 663 -5.01 0.12 8.55
C ASP A 663 -5.15 -0.75 7.29
N ASN A 664 -5.29 -2.06 7.44
CA ASN A 664 -5.37 -2.97 6.30
C ASN A 664 -6.74 -2.93 5.62
N VAL A 665 -6.70 -2.94 4.29
CA VAL A 665 -7.83 -3.33 3.44
C VAL A 665 -7.55 -4.72 2.85
N TYR A 666 -8.59 -5.55 2.72
CA TYR A 666 -8.50 -6.87 2.09
C TYR A 666 -9.68 -7.08 1.15
N ALA A 667 -9.46 -7.04 -0.16
CA ALA A 667 -10.47 -7.18 -1.19
C ALA A 667 -10.75 -8.66 -1.47
N MET A 668 -11.92 -9.13 -1.04
CA MET A 668 -12.32 -10.52 -1.28
C MET A 668 -12.71 -10.72 -2.74
N ARG A 669 -12.56 -11.94 -3.26
CA ARG A 669 -13.02 -12.39 -4.59
C ARG A 669 -14.49 -12.13 -4.96
N ASP A 670 -15.30 -11.69 -4.00
CA ASP A 670 -16.68 -11.27 -4.21
C ASP A 670 -16.84 -9.73 -4.17
N GLY A 671 -15.75 -8.98 -4.30
CA GLY A 671 -15.71 -7.52 -4.34
C GLY A 671 -16.06 -6.83 -3.01
N ARG A 672 -16.38 -7.57 -1.94
CA ARG A 672 -16.44 -6.97 -0.60
C ARG A 672 -15.03 -6.77 -0.07
N VAL A 673 -14.86 -5.79 0.81
CA VAL A 673 -13.55 -5.43 1.38
C VAL A 673 -13.61 -5.58 2.90
N LEU A 674 -12.66 -6.30 3.49
CA LEU A 674 -12.44 -6.24 4.93
C LEU A 674 -11.67 -4.98 5.26
N CYS A 675 -12.13 -4.22 6.25
CA CYS A 675 -11.47 -3.01 6.71
C CYS A 675 -11.05 -3.20 8.17
N CYS A 676 -9.75 -3.15 8.42
CA CYS A 676 -9.14 -3.34 9.72
C CYS A 676 -8.86 -1.99 10.38
N GLU A 677 -9.16 -1.87 11.67
CA GLU A 677 -8.82 -0.69 12.44
C GLU A 677 -7.54 -0.92 13.24
N ASP A 678 -6.63 0.05 13.18
CA ASP A 678 -5.57 0.27 14.16
C ASP A 678 -5.73 1.67 14.76
N GLY A 679 -6.39 1.79 15.92
CA GLY A 679 -6.65 3.12 16.46
C GLY A 679 -6.77 3.20 17.97
N PHE A 680 -5.73 3.68 18.64
CA PHE A 680 -5.83 4.03 20.06
C PHE A 680 -6.30 5.48 20.29
N GLY A 681 -7.60 5.66 20.54
CA GLY A 681 -8.15 6.93 21.01
C GLY A 681 -8.22 8.04 19.95
N GLY A 682 -9.25 7.98 19.10
CA GLY A 682 -9.65 9.01 18.14
C GLY A 682 -11.07 9.54 18.40
N PRO A 683 -11.73 10.19 17.42
CA PRO A 683 -12.97 10.96 17.60
C PRO A 683 -14.04 10.21 18.38
N ALA A 684 -14.49 10.81 19.49
CA ALA A 684 -15.62 10.51 20.39
C ALA A 684 -16.17 9.06 20.55
N ARG A 685 -15.50 7.97 20.12
CA ARG A 685 -16.00 6.59 20.23
C ARG A 685 -16.25 6.24 21.69
N SER A 686 -17.38 5.59 21.96
CA SER A 686 -17.81 5.26 23.33
C SER A 686 -17.11 4.03 23.91
N TYR A 687 -16.39 3.29 23.07
CA TYR A 687 -15.64 2.08 23.40
C TYR A 687 -14.21 2.13 22.81
N PRO A 688 -13.24 1.45 23.44
CA PRO A 688 -11.83 1.56 23.07
C PRO A 688 -11.32 0.47 22.12
N ASN A 689 -12.13 -0.54 21.82
CA ASN A 689 -11.73 -1.69 21.00
C ASN A 689 -11.73 -1.31 19.52
N ASP A 690 -10.79 -1.92 18.80
CA ASP A 690 -10.76 -1.90 17.34
C ASP A 690 -11.68 -2.96 16.77
N CYS A 691 -12.05 -2.74 15.52
CA CYS A 691 -13.08 -3.50 14.85
C CYS A 691 -12.60 -4.00 13.50
N LEU A 692 -13.09 -5.18 13.14
CA LEU A 692 -13.09 -5.63 11.76
C LEU A 692 -14.44 -5.28 11.15
N TYR A 693 -14.43 -4.51 10.07
CA TYR A 693 -15.63 -4.22 9.28
C TYR A 693 -15.59 -4.97 7.94
N VAL A 694 -16.78 -5.26 7.41
CA VAL A 694 -16.94 -5.72 6.02
C VAL A 694 -17.67 -4.64 5.25
N TYR A 695 -16.98 -4.04 4.30
CA TYR A 695 -17.53 -3.09 3.34
C TYR A 695 -18.10 -3.85 2.13
N GLN A 696 -19.36 -3.58 1.84
CA GLN A 696 -20.03 -4.02 0.62
C GLN A 696 -20.20 -2.79 -0.28
N PRO A 697 -19.51 -2.74 -1.43
CA PRO A 697 -19.67 -1.65 -2.40
C PRO A 697 -21.08 -1.54 -2.95
N ASN A 698 -21.40 -0.36 -3.49
CA ASN A 698 -22.57 -0.18 -4.34
C ASN A 698 -22.52 -1.12 -5.55
N VAL A 699 -23.69 -1.44 -6.11
CA VAL A 699 -23.74 -2.10 -7.41
C VAL A 699 -23.20 -1.13 -8.46
N THR A 700 -22.19 -1.51 -9.23
CA THR A 700 -21.74 -0.68 -10.36
C THR A 700 -22.36 -1.19 -11.66
N VAL A 701 -22.80 -0.24 -12.49
CA VAL A 701 -23.26 -0.50 -13.85
C VAL A 701 -22.25 0.13 -14.80
N ASP A 702 -21.48 -0.73 -15.45
CA ASP A 702 -20.41 -0.36 -16.36
C ASP A 702 -20.92 -0.26 -17.81
N VAL A 703 -20.27 0.59 -18.60
CA VAL A 703 -20.32 0.54 -20.06
C VAL A 703 -18.89 0.38 -20.58
N ALA A 704 -18.63 -0.69 -21.32
CA ALA A 704 -17.25 -1.04 -21.64
C ALA A 704 -16.55 0.00 -22.52
N SER A 705 -15.24 0.17 -22.29
CA SER A 705 -14.35 0.90 -23.17
C SER A 705 -14.12 0.15 -24.49
N MET A 706 -14.05 0.85 -25.62
CA MET A 706 -13.83 0.25 -26.94
C MET A 706 -13.10 1.18 -27.91
N ALA A 707 -12.18 0.63 -28.69
CA ALA A 707 -11.61 1.26 -29.87
C ALA A 707 -12.37 0.81 -31.15
N VAL A 708 -12.75 1.77 -31.99
CA VAL A 708 -13.60 1.52 -33.17
C VAL A 708 -13.14 2.37 -34.35
N ALA A 709 -12.79 1.71 -35.44
CA ALA A 709 -12.37 2.40 -36.66
C ALA A 709 -13.43 3.39 -37.19
N GLN A 710 -12.99 4.56 -37.68
CA GLN A 710 -13.92 5.60 -38.15
C GLN A 710 -14.92 5.07 -39.19
N GLY A 711 -16.20 5.39 -39.02
CA GLY A 711 -17.30 4.99 -39.90
C GLY A 711 -17.82 3.57 -39.65
N LYS A 712 -17.25 2.84 -38.68
CA LYS A 712 -17.73 1.54 -38.23
C LYS A 712 -18.62 1.67 -37.00
N THR A 713 -19.35 0.61 -36.73
CA THR A 713 -20.18 0.44 -35.54
C THR A 713 -19.63 -0.70 -34.70
N ALA A 714 -19.58 -0.54 -33.39
CA ALA A 714 -19.29 -1.59 -32.43
C ALA A 714 -20.51 -1.87 -31.53
N SER A 715 -20.50 -3.05 -30.91
CA SER A 715 -21.47 -3.44 -29.90
C SER A 715 -20.81 -3.29 -28.53
N VAL A 716 -21.18 -2.25 -27.79
CA VAL A 716 -20.60 -1.92 -26.49
C VAL A 716 -21.49 -2.49 -25.39
N PRO A 717 -21.03 -3.47 -24.60
CA PRO A 717 -21.81 -4.04 -23.51
C PRO A 717 -22.04 -3.02 -22.38
N VAL A 718 -23.16 -3.16 -21.70
CA VAL A 718 -23.54 -2.46 -20.47
C VAL A 718 -23.84 -3.54 -19.43
N GLU A 719 -23.07 -3.61 -18.37
CA GLU A 719 -23.05 -4.74 -17.44
C GLU A 719 -23.19 -4.28 -15.98
N ALA A 720 -23.78 -5.12 -15.13
CA ALA A 720 -23.71 -4.94 -13.69
C ALA A 720 -22.63 -5.84 -13.10
N THR A 721 -21.62 -5.26 -12.45
CA THR A 721 -20.44 -5.97 -11.93
C THR A 721 -20.81 -6.99 -10.85
N SER A 722 -21.74 -6.63 -9.97
CA SER A 722 -22.21 -7.49 -8.88
C SER A 722 -23.68 -7.22 -8.54
N LEU A 723 -24.46 -8.30 -8.46
CA LEU A 723 -25.88 -8.27 -8.07
C LEU A 723 -26.11 -9.25 -6.91
N PRO A 724 -25.65 -8.93 -5.68
CA PRO A 724 -25.75 -9.82 -4.53
C PRO A 724 -27.20 -10.22 -4.24
N SER A 725 -28.13 -9.25 -4.34
CA SER A 725 -29.56 -9.47 -4.13
C SER A 725 -30.35 -9.71 -5.43
N GLY A 726 -29.66 -9.90 -6.57
CA GLY A 726 -30.27 -9.97 -7.90
C GLY A 726 -30.85 -8.61 -8.33
N VAL A 727 -31.62 -8.59 -9.42
CA VAL A 727 -32.27 -7.37 -9.93
C VAL A 727 -33.69 -7.69 -10.39
N SER A 728 -34.69 -6.91 -9.97
CA SER A 728 -36.06 -7.02 -10.51
C SER A 728 -36.36 -6.00 -11.60
N GLY A 729 -35.59 -4.91 -11.68
CA GLY A 729 -35.63 -3.96 -12.79
C GLY A 729 -34.76 -2.74 -12.58
N ALA A 730 -34.46 -2.03 -13.67
CA ALA A 730 -33.69 -0.80 -13.63
C ALA A 730 -34.18 0.23 -14.65
N THR A 731 -33.82 1.50 -14.41
CA THR A 731 -33.88 2.60 -15.36
C THR A 731 -32.52 3.29 -15.35
N LEU A 732 -31.86 3.32 -16.50
CA LEU A 732 -30.53 3.88 -16.67
C LEU A 732 -30.42 4.64 -17.99
N THR A 733 -29.55 5.64 -18.04
CA THR A 733 -29.26 6.41 -19.25
C THR A 733 -27.77 6.32 -19.56
N VAL A 734 -27.44 5.94 -20.79
CA VAL A 734 -26.08 6.01 -21.32
C VAL A 734 -25.93 7.23 -22.21
N GLY A 735 -24.87 8.02 -22.05
CA GLY A 735 -24.59 9.21 -22.83
C GLY A 735 -23.22 9.17 -23.51
N VAL A 736 -23.07 9.88 -24.63
CA VAL A 736 -21.78 10.17 -25.26
C VAL A 736 -21.38 11.61 -24.93
N SER A 737 -20.21 11.81 -24.33
CA SER A 737 -19.72 13.14 -23.94
C SER A 737 -19.48 14.06 -25.14
N ASP A 738 -18.91 13.54 -26.23
CA ASP A 738 -18.72 14.24 -27.51
C ASP A 738 -19.46 13.54 -28.67
N PRO A 739 -20.68 13.99 -29.01
CA PRO A 739 -21.47 13.40 -30.08
C PRO A 739 -20.95 13.73 -31.50
N ASP A 740 -19.91 14.56 -31.65
CA ASP A 740 -19.23 14.72 -32.94
C ASP A 740 -18.26 13.53 -33.20
N VAL A 741 -17.78 12.85 -32.15
CA VAL A 741 -16.88 11.69 -32.21
C VAL A 741 -17.66 10.39 -32.38
N ALA A 742 -18.71 10.15 -31.57
CA ALA A 742 -19.48 8.92 -31.62
C ALA A 742 -20.99 9.14 -31.47
N THR A 743 -21.79 8.26 -32.06
CA THR A 743 -23.26 8.29 -31.99
C THR A 743 -23.82 6.93 -31.62
N ILE A 744 -24.70 6.87 -30.62
CA ILE A 744 -25.48 5.67 -30.30
C ILE A 744 -26.57 5.49 -31.36
N GLU A 745 -26.57 4.37 -32.07
CA GLU A 745 -27.56 4.04 -33.12
C GLU A 745 -28.66 3.10 -32.61
N GLY A 746 -28.38 2.30 -31.58
CA GLY A 746 -29.27 1.26 -31.11
C GLY A 746 -28.91 0.72 -29.73
N VAL A 747 -29.85 -0.02 -29.16
CA VAL A 747 -29.70 -0.75 -27.90
C VAL A 747 -30.37 -2.10 -28.07
N GLU A 748 -29.73 -3.18 -27.68
CA GLU A 748 -30.30 -4.52 -27.53
C GLU A 748 -30.20 -4.93 -26.05
N PHE A 749 -31.26 -5.51 -25.49
CA PHE A 749 -31.24 -5.97 -24.08
C PHE A 749 -30.84 -7.43 -24.03
N ALA A 750 -30.23 -7.86 -22.93
CA ALA A 750 -29.97 -9.26 -22.66
C ALA A 750 -31.27 -10.10 -22.68
N ASP A 751 -31.19 -11.34 -23.14
CA ASP A 751 -32.34 -12.23 -23.37
C ASP A 751 -33.08 -12.58 -22.07
N GLU A 752 -32.37 -12.53 -20.94
CA GLU A 752 -32.86 -12.78 -19.58
C GLU A 752 -33.84 -11.70 -19.11
N LEU A 753 -33.78 -10.49 -19.69
CA LEU A 753 -34.54 -9.34 -19.24
C LEU A 753 -35.90 -9.19 -19.96
N GLY A 754 -36.93 -8.87 -19.19
CA GLY A 754 -38.30 -8.68 -19.66
C GLY A 754 -38.77 -7.22 -19.64
N LEU A 755 -39.97 -6.99 -20.19
CA LEU A 755 -40.67 -5.69 -20.17
C LEU A 755 -39.77 -4.49 -20.51
N THR A 756 -38.99 -4.61 -21.58
CA THR A 756 -37.97 -3.64 -21.95
C THR A 756 -38.53 -2.43 -22.69
N GLU A 757 -37.96 -1.26 -22.43
CA GLU A 757 -38.23 0.01 -23.11
C GLU A 757 -36.88 0.70 -23.37
N ARG A 758 -36.67 1.16 -24.61
CA ARG A 758 -35.47 1.88 -25.04
C ARG A 758 -35.82 3.13 -25.84
N SER A 759 -35.06 4.20 -25.65
CA SER A 759 -35.12 5.39 -26.49
C SER A 759 -33.75 5.98 -26.71
N VAL A 760 -33.37 6.15 -27.98
CA VAL A 760 -32.14 6.86 -28.39
C VAL A 760 -32.53 8.27 -28.83
N SER A 761 -31.77 9.27 -28.40
CA SER A 761 -31.99 10.67 -28.78
C SER A 761 -31.82 10.87 -30.28
N SER A 762 -32.39 11.95 -30.84
CA SER A 762 -32.36 12.16 -32.29
C SER A 762 -30.97 12.45 -32.86
N ASP A 763 -30.08 12.95 -32.00
CA ASP A 763 -28.66 13.19 -32.25
C ASP A 763 -27.79 11.99 -31.77
N GLY A 764 -28.40 10.95 -31.20
CA GLY A 764 -27.75 9.74 -30.68
C GLY A 764 -26.70 9.99 -29.58
N SER A 765 -26.73 11.16 -28.96
CA SER A 765 -25.92 11.50 -27.80
C SER A 765 -26.36 10.79 -26.53
N THR A 766 -27.60 10.29 -26.45
CA THR A 766 -28.09 9.56 -25.27
C THR A 766 -29.00 8.40 -25.62
N ALA A 767 -28.96 7.35 -24.79
CA ALA A 767 -29.87 6.21 -24.81
C ALA A 767 -30.42 5.96 -23.41
N THR A 768 -31.74 6.00 -23.25
CA THR A 768 -32.43 5.59 -22.02
C THR A 768 -32.88 4.14 -22.14
N LEU A 769 -32.53 3.35 -21.13
CA LEU A 769 -32.80 1.92 -21.02
C LEU A 769 -33.67 1.68 -19.79
N ARG A 770 -34.71 0.86 -19.96
CA ARG A 770 -35.56 0.42 -18.86
C ARG A 770 -35.96 -1.03 -19.04
N PHE A 771 -35.84 -1.82 -17.99
CA PHE A 771 -36.16 -3.25 -18.02
C PHE A 771 -36.78 -3.73 -16.70
N ALA A 772 -37.35 -4.94 -16.73
CA ALA A 772 -37.73 -5.68 -15.53
C ALA A 772 -37.41 -7.17 -15.70
N ASP A 773 -36.80 -7.80 -14.70
CA ASP A 773 -36.58 -9.25 -14.71
C ASP A 773 -37.83 -10.00 -14.23
N THR A 774 -38.81 -10.12 -15.12
CA THR A 774 -40.08 -10.77 -14.76
C THR A 774 -40.02 -12.29 -14.66
N GLU A 775 -39.01 -12.90 -15.27
CA GLU A 775 -38.86 -14.37 -15.30
C GLU A 775 -37.84 -14.88 -14.26
N LYS A 776 -37.18 -13.96 -13.54
CA LYS A 776 -36.07 -14.26 -12.62
C LYS A 776 -34.93 -14.93 -13.38
N GLY A 777 -34.55 -14.31 -14.50
CA GLY A 777 -33.40 -14.72 -15.32
C GLY A 777 -32.06 -14.34 -14.67
N VAL A 778 -32.03 -13.20 -13.98
CA VAL A 778 -30.88 -12.70 -13.21
C VAL A 778 -31.08 -13.07 -11.75
N GLN A 779 -30.24 -13.96 -11.23
CA GLN A 779 -30.36 -14.45 -9.84
C GLN A 779 -29.43 -13.69 -8.89
N PRO A 780 -29.75 -13.68 -7.58
CA PRO A 780 -28.82 -13.26 -6.54
C PRO A 780 -27.44 -13.92 -6.68
N GLY A 781 -26.38 -13.13 -6.44
CA GLY A 781 -24.98 -13.53 -6.59
C GLY A 781 -24.46 -13.47 -8.04
N GLY A 782 -25.20 -12.85 -8.97
CA GLY A 782 -24.73 -12.64 -10.34
C GLY A 782 -23.53 -11.70 -10.39
N ARG A 783 -22.52 -12.05 -11.20
CA ARG A 783 -21.32 -11.23 -11.47
C ARG A 783 -21.24 -10.93 -12.96
N ASN A 784 -20.79 -9.72 -13.31
CA ASN A 784 -20.62 -9.24 -14.68
C ASN A 784 -21.84 -9.60 -15.56
N VAL A 785 -23.02 -9.20 -15.07
CA VAL A 785 -24.30 -9.53 -15.69
C VAL A 785 -24.58 -8.52 -16.79
N GLU A 786 -24.51 -8.95 -18.06
CA GLU A 786 -24.90 -8.14 -19.20
C GLU A 786 -26.36 -7.69 -19.06
N LEU A 787 -26.58 -6.38 -19.05
CA LEU A 787 -27.91 -5.77 -19.03
C LEU A 787 -28.37 -5.42 -20.45
N ALA A 788 -27.46 -4.91 -21.26
CA ALA A 788 -27.72 -4.51 -22.64
C ALA A 788 -26.43 -4.41 -23.45
N SER A 789 -26.57 -4.29 -24.77
CA SER A 789 -25.49 -3.90 -25.67
C SER A 789 -25.93 -2.70 -26.51
N LEU A 790 -25.08 -1.67 -26.56
CA LEU A 790 -25.26 -0.45 -27.34
C LEU A 790 -24.62 -0.64 -28.71
N THR A 791 -25.31 -0.28 -29.78
CA THR A 791 -24.67 -0.11 -31.08
C THR A 791 -24.16 1.32 -31.19
N VAL A 792 -22.84 1.51 -31.09
CA VAL A 792 -22.19 2.83 -31.15
C VAL A 792 -21.41 2.97 -32.45
N ARG A 793 -21.63 4.05 -33.20
CA ARG A 793 -20.90 4.37 -34.44
C ARG A 793 -19.80 5.39 -34.17
N ALA A 794 -18.59 5.12 -34.65
CA ALA A 794 -17.52 6.10 -34.73
C ALA A 794 -17.77 7.06 -35.91
N ASP A 795 -18.07 8.33 -35.64
CA ASP A 795 -18.39 9.34 -36.65
C ASP A 795 -17.18 10.18 -37.08
N ALA A 796 -16.36 10.58 -36.13
CA ALA A 796 -15.12 11.32 -36.36
C ALA A 796 -14.00 10.75 -35.50
N THR A 797 -12.76 10.87 -35.98
CA THR A 797 -11.58 10.48 -35.21
C THR A 797 -11.46 11.33 -33.94
N GLY A 798 -11.19 10.67 -32.82
CA GLY A 798 -11.08 11.28 -31.50
C GLY A 798 -11.51 10.31 -30.39
N THR A 799 -11.44 10.76 -29.15
CA THR A 799 -11.85 9.99 -27.97
C THR A 799 -13.05 10.66 -27.32
N THR A 800 -14.01 9.87 -26.84
CA THR A 800 -15.15 10.35 -26.05
C THR A 800 -15.54 9.34 -24.99
N ASP A 801 -16.01 9.83 -23.85
CA ASP A 801 -16.55 8.95 -22.81
C ASP A 801 -17.98 8.51 -23.12
N LEU A 802 -18.27 7.27 -22.75
CA LEU A 802 -19.60 6.70 -22.61
C LEU A 802 -19.95 6.75 -21.12
N THR A 803 -20.91 7.60 -20.76
CA THR A 803 -21.29 7.85 -19.36
C THR A 803 -22.54 7.06 -18.99
N VAL A 804 -22.60 6.49 -17.79
CA VAL A 804 -23.79 5.79 -17.28
C VAL A 804 -24.40 6.56 -16.11
N ASP A 805 -25.69 6.86 -16.19
CA ASP A 805 -26.49 7.41 -15.08
C ASP A 805 -27.56 6.39 -14.67
N VAL A 806 -27.47 5.89 -13.43
CA VAL A 806 -28.44 4.93 -12.89
C VAL A 806 -29.53 5.67 -12.14
N GLU A 807 -30.66 5.93 -12.80
CA GLU A 807 -31.80 6.64 -12.19
C GLU A 807 -32.48 5.81 -11.09
N ARG A 808 -32.53 4.48 -11.29
CA ARG A 808 -33.13 3.53 -10.35
C ARG A 808 -32.72 2.10 -10.67
N MET A 809 -32.42 1.33 -9.63
CA MET A 809 -32.30 -0.13 -9.70
C MET A 809 -33.03 -0.74 -8.48
N ASP A 810 -33.78 -1.82 -8.68
CA ASP A 810 -34.47 -2.53 -7.59
C ASP A 810 -33.97 -3.99 -7.54
N ASP A 811 -33.79 -4.53 -6.34
CA ASP A 811 -33.39 -5.93 -6.09
C ASP A 811 -34.51 -6.92 -6.42
N GLU A 812 -34.25 -8.22 -6.27
CA GLU A 812 -35.23 -9.30 -6.52
C GLU A 812 -36.47 -9.26 -5.61
N SER A 813 -36.38 -8.56 -4.47
CA SER A 813 -37.48 -8.35 -3.52
C SER A 813 -38.33 -7.11 -3.84
N GLY A 814 -37.81 -6.22 -4.69
CA GLY A 814 -38.40 -4.94 -5.09
C GLY A 814 -38.00 -3.78 -4.17
N GLU A 815 -36.95 -3.94 -3.36
CA GLU A 815 -36.29 -2.87 -2.61
C GLU A 815 -35.26 -2.16 -3.50
N SER A 816 -35.02 -0.88 -3.22
CA SER A 816 -34.06 -0.09 -4.02
C SER A 816 -32.64 -0.58 -3.76
N LEU A 817 -31.86 -0.77 -4.83
CA LEU A 817 -30.42 -0.95 -4.76
C LEU A 817 -29.75 0.41 -4.93
N ASP A 818 -28.72 0.66 -4.13
CA ASP A 818 -27.80 1.76 -4.39
C ASP A 818 -26.85 1.29 -5.50
N ALA A 819 -26.99 1.93 -6.65
CA ALA A 819 -26.24 1.61 -7.85
C ALA A 819 -25.65 2.88 -8.47
N GLU A 820 -24.45 2.76 -9.00
CA GLU A 820 -23.71 3.86 -9.62
C GLU A 820 -23.22 3.44 -11.01
N GLY A 821 -23.11 4.41 -11.91
CA GLY A 821 -22.64 4.18 -13.27
C GLY A 821 -21.14 4.42 -13.36
N LEU A 822 -20.42 3.52 -14.02
CA LEU A 822 -19.04 3.72 -14.44
C LEU A 822 -19.02 4.11 -15.91
N SER A 823 -18.03 4.93 -16.29
CA SER A 823 -17.94 5.45 -17.66
C SER A 823 -16.83 4.75 -18.40
N GLY A 824 -17.12 4.23 -19.59
CA GLY A 824 -16.11 3.67 -20.49
C GLY A 824 -15.56 4.72 -21.45
N VAL A 825 -14.38 4.47 -22.00
CA VAL A 825 -13.74 5.29 -23.03
C VAL A 825 -14.02 4.71 -24.42
N PHE A 826 -14.56 5.52 -25.31
CA PHE A 826 -14.77 5.16 -26.71
C PHE A 826 -13.76 5.90 -27.60
N VAL A 827 -12.83 5.15 -28.17
CA VAL A 827 -11.80 5.67 -29.09
C VAL A 827 -12.29 5.46 -30.52
N ALA A 828 -12.66 6.54 -31.21
CA ALA A 828 -12.93 6.49 -32.63
C ALA A 828 -11.60 6.59 -33.39
N GLY A 829 -11.14 5.44 -33.88
CA GLY A 829 -9.83 5.26 -34.46
C GLY A 829 -9.53 6.14 -35.68
N PRO A 830 -8.28 6.06 -36.18
CA PRO A 830 -7.83 6.88 -37.29
C PRO A 830 -8.68 6.64 -38.55
N SER A 831 -8.92 7.72 -39.31
CA SER A 831 -9.45 7.61 -40.66
C SER A 831 -8.54 6.77 -41.57
N ASN A 832 -9.06 6.30 -42.72
CA ASN A 832 -8.28 5.45 -43.63
C ASN A 832 -6.92 6.06 -44.06
N VAL A 833 -5.93 5.19 -44.22
CA VAL A 833 -4.59 5.58 -44.64
C VAL A 833 -4.47 5.31 -46.14
N GLY A 834 -4.57 6.37 -46.96
CA GLY A 834 -4.44 6.29 -48.43
C GLY A 834 -5.64 6.77 -49.27
N GLY A 835 -6.72 7.29 -48.65
CA GLY A 835 -7.81 8.02 -49.32
C GLY A 835 -9.15 7.27 -49.46
N ASP A 836 -10.22 8.00 -49.85
CA ASP A 836 -11.68 7.72 -49.73
C ASP A 836 -12.25 6.32 -50.08
N ASP A 837 -11.49 5.41 -50.70
CA ASP A 837 -11.95 4.07 -51.13
C ASP A 837 -11.38 2.91 -50.27
N GLY A 838 -10.57 3.20 -49.23
CA GLY A 838 -9.95 2.21 -48.34
C GLY A 838 -10.76 1.89 -47.07
N THR A 839 -10.59 0.67 -46.54
CA THR A 839 -11.01 0.25 -45.19
C THR A 839 -10.20 1.02 -44.13
N ALA A 840 -10.81 1.31 -42.99
CA ALA A 840 -10.13 1.98 -41.88
C ALA A 840 -9.13 1.01 -41.21
N PRO A 841 -8.02 1.52 -40.64
CA PRO A 841 -7.08 0.71 -39.90
C PRO A 841 -7.76 -0.05 -38.76
N GLU A 842 -7.25 -1.25 -38.47
CA GLU A 842 -7.66 -2.06 -37.32
C GLU A 842 -6.46 -2.23 -36.38
N ASP A 843 -6.77 -2.12 -35.10
CA ASP A 843 -5.92 -2.51 -33.96
C ASP A 843 -6.31 -3.97 -33.66
N LEU A 844 -5.39 -4.93 -33.84
CA LEU A 844 -5.74 -6.36 -33.81
C LEU A 844 -5.67 -6.96 -32.40
N ASP A 845 -4.94 -6.35 -31.47
CA ASP A 845 -4.76 -6.83 -30.10
C ASP A 845 -5.30 -5.89 -29.01
N ASN A 846 -5.82 -4.72 -29.40
CA ASN A 846 -6.44 -3.68 -28.57
C ASN A 846 -5.45 -2.96 -27.65
N ASP A 847 -4.19 -2.80 -28.08
CA ASP A 847 -3.17 -2.03 -27.36
C ASP A 847 -3.21 -0.52 -27.68
N GLY A 848 -4.04 -0.10 -28.64
CA GLY A 848 -4.18 1.29 -29.09
C GLY A 848 -3.33 1.64 -30.32
N LEU A 849 -2.48 0.74 -30.79
CA LEU A 849 -1.71 0.83 -32.03
C LEU A 849 -2.50 0.21 -33.19
N TYR A 850 -2.39 0.80 -34.39
CA TYR A 850 -3.20 0.40 -35.55
C TYR A 850 -2.31 -0.18 -36.65
N GLU A 851 -1.84 -1.39 -36.41
CA GLU A 851 -0.88 -2.14 -37.22
C GLU A 851 -1.47 -2.69 -38.52
N ASP A 852 -2.78 -2.95 -38.59
CA ASP A 852 -3.48 -3.30 -39.85
C ASP A 852 -4.00 -2.05 -40.55
N LEU A 853 -3.07 -1.28 -41.13
CA LEU A 853 -3.36 -0.04 -41.85
C LEU A 853 -4.34 -0.19 -43.02
N ASN A 854 -4.53 -1.40 -43.55
CA ASN A 854 -5.44 -1.66 -44.66
C ASN A 854 -6.79 -2.31 -44.24
N GLY A 855 -6.94 -2.64 -42.95
CA GLY A 855 -8.16 -3.20 -42.35
C GLY A 855 -8.60 -4.51 -43.01
N ASN A 856 -7.66 -5.43 -43.26
CA ASN A 856 -7.96 -6.76 -43.82
C ASN A 856 -7.98 -7.89 -42.77
N GLY A 857 -7.84 -7.56 -41.50
CA GLY A 857 -7.79 -8.42 -40.31
C GLY A 857 -6.44 -9.10 -40.09
N ARG A 858 -5.33 -8.51 -40.53
CA ARG A 858 -3.96 -9.05 -40.31
C ARG A 858 -2.89 -8.00 -40.58
N LEU A 859 -1.84 -8.02 -39.76
CA LEU A 859 -0.58 -7.33 -40.05
C LEU A 859 0.18 -8.08 -41.17
N ASP A 860 0.43 -7.41 -42.31
CA ASP A 860 1.27 -7.91 -43.38
C ASP A 860 2.14 -6.83 -44.05
N TYR A 861 2.97 -7.23 -45.01
CA TYR A 861 3.91 -6.32 -45.68
C TYR A 861 3.21 -5.12 -46.35
N GLN A 862 1.94 -5.28 -46.73
CA GLN A 862 1.16 -4.23 -47.35
C GLN A 862 0.86 -3.09 -46.37
N ASP A 863 0.77 -3.35 -45.08
CA ASP A 863 0.56 -2.35 -44.03
C ASP A 863 1.80 -1.47 -43.87
N VAL A 864 2.99 -2.08 -43.81
CA VAL A 864 4.27 -1.37 -43.82
C VAL A 864 4.40 -0.47 -45.06
N GLU A 865 4.00 -0.97 -46.25
CA GLU A 865 3.99 -0.15 -47.47
C GLU A 865 3.01 1.03 -47.36
N ILE A 866 1.84 0.82 -46.76
CA ILE A 866 0.81 1.86 -46.61
C ILE A 866 1.27 2.94 -45.62
N LEU A 867 1.81 2.58 -44.46
CA LEU A 867 2.36 3.53 -43.51
C LEU A 867 3.52 4.31 -44.14
N PHE A 868 4.45 3.62 -44.80
CA PHE A 868 5.58 4.28 -45.46
C PHE A 868 5.15 5.25 -46.58
N GLU A 869 4.19 4.85 -47.43
CA GLU A 869 3.73 5.68 -48.55
C GLU A 869 2.88 6.89 -48.09
N ASN A 870 2.21 6.77 -46.95
CA ASN A 870 1.29 7.77 -46.42
C ASN A 870 1.77 8.40 -45.11
N PHE A 871 3.05 8.26 -44.77
CA PHE A 871 3.63 8.73 -43.51
C PHE A 871 3.37 10.22 -43.21
N ASP A 872 3.28 11.04 -44.26
CA ASP A 872 2.99 12.48 -44.17
C ASP A 872 1.50 12.82 -44.39
N SER A 873 0.60 11.83 -44.41
CA SER A 873 -0.84 12.07 -44.55
C SER A 873 -1.42 12.69 -43.28
N GLU A 874 -2.52 13.43 -43.43
CA GLU A 874 -3.27 13.96 -42.29
C GLU A 874 -3.83 12.83 -41.41
N SER A 875 -4.18 11.67 -41.99
CA SER A 875 -4.67 10.52 -41.24
C SER A 875 -3.62 9.87 -40.33
N VAL A 876 -2.35 9.91 -40.72
CA VAL A 876 -1.23 9.39 -39.94
C VAL A 876 -0.73 10.45 -38.94
N ARG A 877 -0.54 11.70 -39.40
CA ARG A 877 -0.01 12.80 -38.60
C ARG A 877 -0.95 13.34 -37.51
N MET A 878 -2.25 13.11 -37.61
CA MET A 878 -3.20 13.52 -36.58
C MET A 878 -3.44 12.43 -35.52
N ASN A 879 -2.84 11.26 -35.69
CA ASN A 879 -2.98 10.10 -34.81
C ASN A 879 -1.60 9.51 -34.50
N GLU A 880 -0.67 10.37 -34.05
CA GLU A 880 0.73 9.98 -33.90
C GLU A 880 0.90 8.81 -32.92
N SER A 881 0.18 8.82 -31.80
CA SER A 881 0.19 7.73 -30.81
C SER A 881 -0.29 6.39 -31.36
N ALA A 882 -1.24 6.40 -32.30
CA ALA A 882 -1.80 5.17 -32.90
C ALA A 882 -0.84 4.49 -33.90
N TYR A 883 0.27 5.15 -34.26
CA TYR A 883 1.24 4.65 -35.22
C TYR A 883 2.69 4.71 -34.69
N ASP A 884 2.86 5.00 -33.39
CA ASP A 884 4.14 5.03 -32.69
C ASP A 884 4.52 3.62 -32.22
N PHE A 885 4.79 2.73 -33.19
CA PHE A 885 5.05 1.31 -32.96
C PHE A 885 6.34 1.02 -32.20
N ASN A 886 7.17 2.02 -31.93
CA ASN A 886 8.35 1.88 -31.07
C ASN A 886 8.16 2.51 -29.68
N GLU A 887 6.97 3.07 -29.42
CA GLU A 887 6.54 3.66 -28.14
C GLU A 887 7.50 4.72 -27.57
N ASN A 888 8.25 5.42 -28.43
CA ASN A 888 9.22 6.42 -27.98
C ASN A 888 8.61 7.82 -27.80
N GLY A 889 7.30 7.96 -28.02
CA GLY A 889 6.55 9.21 -27.97
C GLY A 889 6.70 10.06 -29.23
N GLN A 890 7.26 9.54 -30.32
CA GLN A 890 7.49 10.25 -31.57
C GLN A 890 7.23 9.38 -32.80
N LEU A 891 6.26 9.79 -33.62
CA LEU A 891 6.03 9.19 -34.93
C LEU A 891 7.12 9.58 -35.95
N ASP A 892 8.06 8.67 -36.20
CA ASP A 892 9.14 8.79 -37.18
C ASP A 892 9.36 7.51 -38.04
N TYR A 893 10.47 7.45 -38.78
CA TYR A 893 10.71 6.32 -39.69
C TYR A 893 11.14 5.04 -38.96
N ASP A 894 11.52 5.13 -37.70
CA ASP A 894 11.84 3.97 -36.87
C ASP A 894 10.55 3.21 -36.52
N ASP A 895 9.37 3.84 -36.49
CA ASP A 895 8.07 3.13 -36.39
C ASP A 895 7.77 2.25 -37.61
N VAL A 896 8.10 2.73 -38.81
CA VAL A 896 8.00 1.92 -40.03
C VAL A 896 8.95 0.73 -39.96
N VAL A 897 10.09 0.87 -39.27
CA VAL A 897 11.04 -0.22 -39.06
C VAL A 897 10.51 -1.20 -38.02
N SER A 898 9.96 -0.74 -36.89
CA SER A 898 9.33 -1.60 -35.87
C SER A 898 8.20 -2.42 -36.46
N LEU A 899 7.27 -1.78 -37.18
CA LEU A 899 6.17 -2.46 -37.86
C LEU A 899 6.67 -3.47 -38.91
N TYR A 900 7.81 -3.19 -39.57
CA TYR A 900 8.44 -4.13 -40.49
C TYR A 900 9.08 -5.32 -39.79
N GLU A 901 9.70 -5.12 -38.63
CA GLU A 901 10.31 -6.18 -37.84
C GLU A 901 9.26 -7.14 -37.29
N GLU A 902 8.10 -6.62 -36.90
CA GLU A 902 6.97 -7.41 -36.38
C GLU A 902 6.31 -8.32 -37.44
N VAL A 903 6.34 -7.92 -38.71
CA VAL A 903 5.91 -8.77 -39.85
C VAL A 903 6.85 -9.97 -40.09
N ASN A 904 8.10 -9.95 -39.57
CA ASN A 904 9.17 -10.92 -39.91
C ASN A 904 9.57 -11.87 -38.78
#